data_AF-A0A7L4TMK9-F1
#
_entry.id   AF-A0A7L4TMK9-F1
#
_cell.length_a   1.000
_cell.length_b   1.000
_cell.length_c   1.000
_cell.angle_alpha   90.00
_cell.angle_beta   90.00
_cell.angle_gamma   90.00
#
_symmetry.space_group_name_H-M   'P 1'
#
loop_
_entity.id
_entity.type
_entity.pdbx_description
1 polymer ?
#
loop_
_entity_poly.entity_id
_entity_poly.type
_entity_poly.pdbx_seq_one_letter_code
_entity_poly.pdbx_strand_id
1 'polypeptide(L)'
;MVENYSLFSSTISGTTFLGATLKSIGTNWSVFNSYIIFFNNPKLIILGLSLLGFLGILIYQFFRIKSKIGNFIEKRREIETTNKEYQLYLLFFGIAIIVIEIINEIFKVRPKSLLVLNSSIGTFILLIYFTTDKIKYMHNKIQQIFISLFLIYFIYNSCNIIFNDTDVIPIIAFLISFYFSYSILKPIKVYWAFVVAVFLFLMATVIFHLTPIKTSILLINYCILVFIINQVKYAVLLNNKDNFRFANEIVHKGNSLTIATNSKGEILFCSDTITAILGYLPDEILGMEFWKLTKDKNFIYENNLNYLDNKLYIRKLKNKNQEYKYIQFKDKKFSEDLIISIGQDVTEQIIVQDQYKNLIQTATDIIFEIDERGYFTFINEFGFSILKYPEEEIIAQHYSNFIHEEYIKNAVDFYENLEQNEINYPTIEIPILKKTGEELWISLKVIIRKNDLNQTISYAGIARDITAIKNIENEKKRRLEKIEAYNNSTKKMSTTDFRDYSDLQNVINYIIQEAAIVSKTNRVSFWKYSDDTITCRNLFSLDDQSLNDKNILNKESYPIYFETLKNKAIINAPDVFNKLETSEFEKIYFTKNKIKSMLDVPIFLNGQLAGVACFESTEEKRDWDNEDINYAKTISDVISIAISSQMRLKAEKKLEVKSDLLSALALCTEKFLLSQTTQKMFQETYEIIGKASNVDHIFYYEKDFETNTIGQRYKWSRGGIPHQITELQAFTEDDLKEIIYISKDKKVLSILTNDLEDTYFRHLLELNEIKSILILPLYANNVFSGFIGFDDCTRERKWSDDEIYIFQTLANNISSALDRNRNIAKIKESEDAIKAKELAEAANKSKSDFLANMSHEIRTPLNGIIGFTHLLMKTNLEEIQEKYMTTINQSAHSLLDIINDILDFSKIEAGKLELFIDLYDIKKILGQIFDLIVYESNQKKLKLQLIVDSNVPKYIWTDIVRLKQILINLLSNAIKFTNEGSITLNVSVIEKKSAENYIIRFSVIDTGIGILEQNQLKIFKAFSQEDSSTTRKFGGTGLGLTISNQLLALMESRLQLESEINKGSNFYFDLNLNISHKSITEKYKVVSKTIAAELPASEKEEQKKVSVLIVEDNKVNMLLLKTIVKNLNINTVVFECENGYEAVKQIENINPDLVFMDVQMPIMNGYEATKAIRSTASGKDVPIIAVTAGAEIDERNKCLSAGMNDYISKPIIRGTVEEALSKWIK
;
A
#
# COMPACT_ATOMS: atom_id res chain seq x y z
N MET A 1 38.69 -7.53 -16.37
CA MET A 1 39.29 -6.26 -15.88
C MET A 1 39.08 -6.24 -14.37
N VAL A 2 40.08 -6.64 -13.58
CA VAL A 2 41.10 -5.79 -12.90
C VAL A 2 40.61 -5.37 -11.50
N GLU A 3 41.18 -6.06 -10.49
CA GLU A 3 41.83 -5.57 -9.24
C GLU A 3 41.12 -4.58 -8.28
N ASN A 4 41.29 -4.60 -6.95
CA ASN A 4 42.28 -5.28 -6.10
C ASN A 4 41.83 -5.43 -4.63
N TYR A 5 42.47 -6.39 -3.95
CA TYR A 5 42.42 -6.73 -2.52
C TYR A 5 43.67 -6.19 -1.78
N SER A 6 43.56 -6.10 -0.44
CA SER A 6 44.64 -6.16 0.58
C SER A 6 45.54 -4.93 0.83
N LEU A 7 45.67 -4.56 2.11
CA LEU A 7 46.98 -4.41 2.76
C LEU A 7 46.88 -4.32 4.30
N PHE A 8 47.29 -5.44 4.90
CA PHE A 8 48.00 -5.59 6.16
C PHE A 8 49.31 -4.76 6.11
N SER A 9 49.56 -3.80 7.01
CA SER A 9 50.90 -3.53 7.61
C SER A 9 50.92 -2.22 8.42
N SER A 10 50.93 -2.33 9.76
CA SER A 10 51.86 -1.59 10.65
C SER A 10 51.54 -1.87 12.12
N THR A 11 51.98 -3.03 12.60
CA THR A 11 52.30 -3.26 14.01
C THR A 11 53.78 -2.95 14.25
N ILE A 12 54.10 -2.50 15.48
CA ILE A 12 55.42 -2.41 16.17
C ILE A 12 55.80 -0.97 16.55
N SER A 13 55.29 -0.50 17.69
CA SER A 13 56.04 0.24 18.74
C SER A 13 55.06 0.72 19.81
N GLY A 14 55.28 0.35 21.07
CA GLY A 14 54.37 0.72 22.17
C GLY A 14 54.39 -0.21 23.38
N THR A 15 55.22 -1.25 23.39
CA THR A 15 55.47 -2.12 24.55
C THR A 15 56.86 -1.83 25.15
N THR A 16 57.10 -0.61 25.63
CA THR A 16 58.34 -0.22 26.35
C THR A 16 58.12 0.94 27.33
N PHE A 17 57.06 0.92 28.16
CA PHE A 17 56.94 1.89 29.28
C PHE A 17 56.43 1.33 30.62
N LEU A 18 56.19 0.02 30.73
CA LEU A 18 55.79 -0.63 32.00
C LEU A 18 56.89 -1.52 32.63
N GLY A 19 58.07 -1.62 31.99
CA GLY A 19 59.24 -2.37 32.49
C GLY A 19 60.29 -1.53 33.24
N ALA A 20 60.19 -0.20 33.23
CA ALA A 20 61.19 0.71 33.81
C ALA A 20 60.84 1.24 35.21
N THR A 21 59.57 1.23 35.61
CA THR A 21 59.11 1.64 36.97
C THR A 21 59.04 0.48 37.96
N LEU A 22 59.02 -0.77 37.50
CA LEU A 22 59.10 -1.97 38.34
C LEU A 22 60.54 -2.37 38.71
N LYS A 23 61.56 -1.67 38.18
CA LYS A 23 62.98 -1.90 38.48
C LYS A 23 63.57 -0.91 39.49
N SER A 24 62.81 0.09 39.97
CA SER A 24 63.27 1.08 40.97
C SER A 24 62.72 0.87 42.39
N ILE A 25 61.86 -0.13 42.62
CA ILE A 25 61.34 -0.49 43.96
C ILE A 25 62.07 -1.72 44.54
N GLY A 26 62.88 -2.41 43.74
CA GLY A 26 63.66 -3.59 44.16
C GLY A 26 65.00 -3.30 44.85
N THR A 27 65.40 -2.04 45.04
CA THR A 27 66.77 -1.68 45.48
C THR A 27 66.88 -0.87 46.77
N ASN A 28 65.77 -0.67 47.51
CA ASN A 28 65.80 -0.11 48.88
C ASN A 28 65.34 -1.13 49.94
N TRP A 29 65.70 -2.40 49.74
CA TRP A 29 65.51 -3.48 50.71
C TRP A 29 66.83 -3.83 51.42
N SER A 30 67.55 -2.79 51.82
CA SER A 30 68.64 -2.84 52.78
C SER A 30 68.49 -1.61 53.67
N VAL A 31 68.78 -1.75 54.96
CA VAL A 31 68.51 -0.76 56.03
C VAL A 31 67.11 -0.84 56.63
N PHE A 32 66.82 -1.93 57.35
CA PHE A 32 66.39 -1.87 58.77
C PHE A 32 66.56 -3.27 59.37
N ASN A 33 67.81 -3.74 59.38
CA ASN A 33 68.24 -4.83 60.24
C ASN A 33 68.79 -4.18 61.51
N SER A 34 67.91 -3.88 62.46
CA SER A 34 68.25 -3.50 63.85
C SER A 34 66.95 -3.32 64.62
N TYR A 35 66.46 -4.43 65.18
CA TYR A 35 65.50 -4.61 66.31
C TYR A 35 64.74 -5.95 66.16
N ILE A 36 65.44 -7.03 65.77
CA ILE A 36 65.03 -8.39 66.15
C ILE A 36 65.48 -8.57 67.60
N ILE A 37 64.72 -7.99 68.53
CA ILE A 37 64.79 -8.29 69.95
C ILE A 37 63.41 -8.81 70.33
N PHE A 38 63.28 -10.14 70.46
CA PHE A 38 62.50 -10.86 71.49
C PHE A 38 62.27 -12.34 71.12
N PHE A 39 63.35 -13.12 71.02
CA PHE A 39 63.30 -14.56 71.29
C PHE A 39 63.77 -14.80 72.73
N ASN A 40 62.87 -14.54 73.70
CA ASN A 40 62.84 -15.14 75.04
C ASN A 40 61.73 -14.53 75.93
N ASN A 41 60.59 -14.16 75.35
CA ASN A 41 59.44 -13.76 76.16
C ASN A 41 58.52 -15.00 76.34
N PRO A 42 58.44 -15.63 77.53
CA PRO A 42 57.57 -16.80 77.74
C PRO A 42 56.11 -16.50 77.37
N LYS A 43 55.71 -15.22 77.40
CA LYS A 43 54.42 -14.73 76.92
C LYS A 43 54.16 -15.02 75.44
N LEU A 44 55.16 -14.89 74.55
CA LEU A 44 55.01 -15.15 73.10
C LEU A 44 54.83 -16.64 72.80
N ILE A 45 55.47 -17.53 73.57
CA ILE A 45 55.31 -18.98 73.44
C ILE A 45 53.91 -19.40 73.94
N ILE A 46 53.46 -18.83 75.06
CA ILE A 46 52.09 -19.04 75.59
C ILE A 46 51.04 -18.54 74.59
N LEU A 47 51.28 -17.41 73.92
CA LEU A 47 50.41 -16.91 72.85
C LEU A 47 50.33 -17.88 71.67
N GLY A 48 51.48 -18.39 71.21
CA GLY A 48 51.54 -19.36 70.11
C GLY A 48 50.79 -20.66 70.42
N LEU A 49 50.98 -21.21 71.62
CA LEU A 49 50.28 -22.42 72.07
C LEU A 49 48.77 -22.20 72.27
N SER A 50 48.37 -21.05 72.82
CA SER A 50 46.95 -20.69 73.01
C SER A 50 46.23 -20.52 71.66
N LEU A 51 46.86 -19.84 70.69
CA LEU A 51 46.34 -19.69 69.32
C LEU A 51 46.23 -21.04 68.60
N LEU A 52 47.24 -21.92 68.72
CA LEU A 52 47.21 -23.26 68.13
C LEU A 52 46.12 -24.14 68.75
N GLY A 53 45.93 -24.10 70.07
CA GLY A 53 44.86 -24.82 70.76
C GLY A 53 43.48 -24.33 70.33
N PHE A 54 43.28 -23.01 70.25
CA PHE A 54 42.04 -22.41 69.77
C PHE A 54 41.75 -22.76 68.30
N LEU A 55 42.76 -22.70 67.43
CA LEU A 55 42.65 -23.08 66.03
C LEU A 55 42.33 -24.57 65.87
N GLY A 56 42.94 -25.44 66.69
CA GLY A 56 42.65 -26.88 66.73
C GLY A 56 41.20 -27.18 67.11
N ILE A 57 40.65 -26.47 68.11
CA ILE A 57 39.25 -26.59 68.52
C ILE A 57 38.31 -26.11 67.40
N LEU A 58 38.63 -24.98 66.75
CA LEU A 58 37.88 -24.45 65.61
C LEU A 58 37.83 -25.45 64.45
N ILE A 59 38.98 -26.01 64.08
CA ILE A 59 39.11 -26.99 63.00
C ILE A 59 38.33 -28.27 63.34
N TYR A 60 38.49 -28.81 64.56
CA TYR A 60 37.76 -30.00 65.00
C TYR A 60 36.24 -29.81 64.93
N GLN A 61 35.74 -28.69 65.45
CA GLN A 61 34.30 -28.40 65.39
C GLN A 61 33.81 -28.21 63.95
N PHE A 62 34.56 -27.48 63.12
CA PHE A 62 34.22 -27.27 61.72
C PHE A 62 34.08 -28.60 60.96
N PHE A 63 35.02 -29.54 61.12
CA PHE A 63 34.94 -30.86 60.49
C PHE A 63 33.78 -31.72 61.03
N ARG A 64 33.52 -31.70 62.34
CA ARG A 64 32.39 -32.42 62.95
C ARG A 64 31.03 -31.93 62.43
N ILE A 65 30.94 -30.64 62.12
CA ILE A 65 29.70 -30.02 61.60
C ILE A 65 29.55 -30.30 60.11
N LYS A 66 30.63 -30.20 59.34
CA LYS A 66 30.64 -30.54 57.90
C LYS A 66 30.17 -31.98 57.66
N SER A 67 30.57 -32.94 58.50
CA SER A 67 30.13 -34.34 58.36
C SER A 67 28.63 -34.54 58.65
N LYS A 68 28.00 -33.67 59.45
CA LYS A 68 26.55 -33.72 59.73
C LYS A 68 25.69 -33.01 58.68
N ILE A 69 26.27 -32.12 57.87
CA ILE A 69 25.57 -31.32 56.85
C ILE A 69 25.61 -31.99 55.47
N GLY A 70 26.46 -33.00 55.27
CA GLY A 70 26.72 -33.65 53.98
C GLY A 70 25.56 -34.41 53.31
N ASN A 71 24.39 -34.56 53.95
CA ASN A 71 23.24 -35.22 53.33
C ASN A 71 22.31 -34.16 52.71
N PHE A 72 22.47 -33.98 51.40
CA PHE A 72 21.75 -33.04 50.57
C PHE A 72 20.33 -33.55 50.23
N ILE A 73 19.42 -32.60 50.02
CA ILE A 73 18.02 -32.75 49.55
C ILE A 73 17.00 -33.08 50.66
N GLU A 74 16.55 -32.03 51.37
CA GLU A 74 15.19 -32.01 51.93
C GLU A 74 14.75 -30.56 52.14
N LYS A 75 13.64 -30.18 51.50
CA LYS A 75 13.04 -28.83 51.49
C LYS A 75 12.61 -28.33 52.89
N ARG A 76 12.65 -29.19 53.92
CA ARG A 76 12.28 -28.86 55.33
C ARG A 76 13.41 -28.31 56.19
N ARG A 77 14.66 -28.23 55.72
CA ARG A 77 15.80 -27.90 56.59
C ARG A 77 16.26 -26.43 56.63
N GLU A 78 15.71 -25.51 55.85
CA GLU A 78 16.26 -24.14 55.76
C GLU A 78 16.15 -23.34 57.08
N ILE A 79 15.10 -23.58 57.86
CA ILE A 79 14.90 -22.95 59.18
C ILE A 79 15.80 -23.63 60.24
N GLU A 80 15.92 -24.96 60.21
CA GLU A 80 16.81 -25.70 61.13
C GLU A 80 18.29 -25.39 60.88
N THR A 81 18.72 -25.29 59.62
CA THR A 81 20.11 -24.94 59.29
C THR A 81 20.43 -23.53 59.74
N THR A 82 19.50 -22.58 59.54
CA THR A 82 19.67 -21.19 59.98
C THR A 82 19.76 -21.10 61.50
N ASN A 83 18.87 -21.77 62.24
CA ASN A 83 18.93 -21.77 63.71
C ASN A 83 20.24 -22.38 64.23
N LYS A 84 20.72 -23.46 63.60
CA LYS A 84 21.99 -24.11 63.95
C LYS A 84 23.20 -23.23 63.64
N GLU A 85 23.16 -22.45 62.56
CA GLU A 85 24.19 -21.47 62.23
C GLU A 85 24.30 -20.38 63.31
N TYR A 86 23.17 -19.80 63.74
CA TYR A 86 23.17 -18.84 64.84
C TYR A 86 23.57 -19.45 66.18
N GLN A 87 23.32 -20.74 66.38
CA GLN A 87 23.80 -21.47 67.55
C GLN A 87 25.33 -21.55 67.57
N LEU A 88 25.94 -21.78 66.41
CA LEU A 88 27.39 -21.77 66.26
C LEU A 88 27.96 -20.36 66.43
N TYR A 89 27.27 -19.34 65.94
CA TYR A 89 27.68 -17.95 66.19
C TYR A 89 27.73 -17.63 67.69
N LEU A 90 26.73 -18.04 68.49
CA LEU A 90 26.77 -17.88 69.96
C LEU A 90 28.01 -18.53 70.58
N LEU A 91 28.31 -19.77 70.20
CA LEU A 91 29.46 -20.51 70.72
C LEU A 91 30.78 -19.82 70.40
N PHE A 92 31.04 -19.54 69.12
CA PHE A 92 32.32 -18.97 68.70
C PHE A 92 32.49 -17.54 69.19
N PHE A 93 31.42 -16.75 69.22
CA PHE A 93 31.46 -15.38 69.70
C PHE A 93 31.76 -15.33 71.22
N GLY A 94 31.13 -16.20 72.01
CA GLY A 94 31.40 -16.31 73.45
C GLY A 94 32.84 -16.71 73.76
N ILE A 95 33.39 -17.72 73.06
CA ILE A 95 34.79 -18.14 73.24
C ILE A 95 35.75 -17.03 72.81
N ALA A 96 35.50 -16.41 71.65
CA ALA A 96 36.40 -15.39 71.08
C ALA A 96 36.58 -14.19 72.02
N ILE A 97 35.50 -13.69 72.64
CA ILE A 97 35.58 -12.55 73.57
C ILE A 97 36.52 -12.87 74.75
N ILE A 98 36.40 -14.06 75.34
CA ILE A 98 37.23 -14.49 76.48
C ILE A 98 38.69 -14.61 76.04
N VAL A 99 38.95 -15.33 74.94
CA VAL A 99 40.31 -15.61 74.46
C VAL A 99 41.03 -14.32 74.06
N ILE A 100 40.36 -13.43 73.33
CA ILE A 100 40.92 -12.14 72.91
C ILE A 100 41.28 -11.30 74.14
N GLU A 101 40.43 -11.24 75.16
CA GLU A 101 40.72 -10.42 76.33
C GLU A 101 41.84 -11.01 77.20
N ILE A 102 41.91 -12.35 77.34
CA ILE A 102 43.04 -13.02 78.01
C ILE A 102 44.36 -12.67 77.31
N ILE A 103 44.39 -12.71 75.98
CA ILE A 103 45.56 -12.33 75.19
C ILE A 103 45.90 -10.86 75.44
N ASN A 104 44.92 -9.96 75.38
CA ASN A 104 45.16 -8.53 75.62
C ASN A 104 45.72 -8.25 77.02
N GLU A 105 45.26 -8.98 78.04
CA GLU A 105 45.74 -8.85 79.43
C GLU A 105 47.18 -9.36 79.58
N ILE A 106 47.49 -10.54 79.03
CA ILE A 106 48.84 -11.15 79.10
C ILE A 106 49.88 -10.19 78.52
N PHE A 107 49.54 -9.56 77.40
CA PHE A 107 50.42 -8.65 76.67
C PHE A 107 50.29 -7.18 77.09
N LYS A 108 49.40 -6.87 78.04
CA LYS A 108 49.09 -5.49 78.49
C LYS A 108 48.84 -4.54 77.31
N VAL A 109 48.06 -4.99 76.33
CA VAL A 109 47.75 -4.23 75.11
C VAL A 109 46.83 -3.05 75.43
N ARG A 110 45.91 -3.23 76.39
CA ARG A 110 44.99 -2.17 76.82
C ARG A 110 45.59 -1.28 77.90
N PRO A 111 45.25 0.01 77.91
CA PRO A 111 45.63 0.93 78.99
C PRO A 111 44.93 0.62 80.33
N LYS A 112 43.74 0.00 80.30
CA LYS A 112 43.00 -0.50 81.47
C LYS A 112 42.58 -1.94 81.26
N SER A 113 42.72 -2.78 82.29
CA SER A 113 42.26 -4.17 82.25
C SER A 113 40.72 -4.22 82.20
N LEU A 114 40.18 -4.91 81.20
CA LEU A 114 38.76 -5.22 81.07
C LEU A 114 38.51 -6.74 81.17
N LEU A 115 39.48 -7.50 81.68
CA LEU A 115 39.46 -8.96 81.70
C LEU A 115 38.21 -9.52 82.39
N VAL A 116 37.89 -9.02 83.59
CA VAL A 116 36.76 -9.52 84.39
C VAL A 116 35.43 -9.23 83.69
N LEU A 117 35.28 -8.03 83.12
CA LEU A 117 34.05 -7.60 82.46
C LEU A 117 33.80 -8.38 81.17
N ASN A 118 34.78 -8.42 80.26
CA ASN A 118 34.63 -9.11 78.98
C ASN A 118 34.59 -10.64 79.15
N SER A 119 35.31 -11.20 80.13
CA SER A 119 35.20 -12.63 80.44
C SER A 119 33.80 -12.99 80.95
N SER A 120 33.20 -12.14 81.80
CA SER A 120 31.83 -12.34 82.28
C SER A 120 30.81 -12.28 81.13
N ILE A 121 30.97 -11.35 80.19
CA ILE A 121 30.14 -11.25 78.98
C ILE A 121 30.28 -12.52 78.12
N GLY A 122 31.51 -12.98 77.89
CA GLY A 122 31.76 -14.20 77.11
C GLY A 122 31.17 -15.45 77.77
N THR A 123 31.33 -15.61 79.10
CA THR A 123 30.74 -16.73 79.84
C THR A 123 29.21 -16.70 79.79
N PHE A 124 28.60 -15.51 79.89
CA PHE A 124 27.14 -15.35 79.76
C PHE A 124 26.63 -15.80 78.38
N ILE A 125 27.31 -15.42 77.31
CA ILE A 125 26.96 -15.83 75.93
C ILE A 125 27.09 -17.36 75.76
N LEU A 126 28.12 -17.97 76.35
CA LEU A 126 28.28 -19.43 76.33
C LEU A 126 27.19 -20.16 77.12
N LEU A 127 26.72 -19.59 78.22
CA LEU A 127 25.60 -20.14 78.98
C LEU A 127 24.30 -20.13 78.16
N ILE A 128 24.07 -19.09 77.36
CA ILE A 128 22.96 -19.03 76.40
C ILE A 128 23.08 -20.11 75.33
N TYR A 129 24.29 -20.37 74.81
CA TYR A 129 24.52 -21.46 73.87
C TYR A 129 24.10 -22.84 74.44
N PHE A 130 24.54 -23.17 75.66
CA PHE A 130 24.23 -24.48 76.28
C PHE A 130 22.75 -24.64 76.64
N THR A 131 22.06 -23.55 76.98
CA THR A 131 20.62 -23.58 77.29
C THR A 131 19.76 -23.69 76.03
N THR A 132 20.26 -23.21 74.89
CA THR A 132 19.52 -23.24 73.63
C THR A 132 19.27 -24.66 73.10
N ASP A 133 20.17 -25.61 73.38
CA ASP A 133 19.98 -27.01 72.99
C ASP A 133 18.92 -27.74 73.85
N LYS A 134 18.64 -27.21 75.05
CA LYS A 134 17.70 -27.81 76.01
C LYS A 134 16.28 -27.23 75.92
N ILE A 135 16.14 -25.98 75.46
CA ILE A 135 14.87 -25.25 75.48
C ILE A 135 14.42 -24.95 74.04
N LYS A 136 13.39 -25.67 73.57
CA LYS A 136 12.86 -25.56 72.20
C LYS A 136 12.42 -24.14 71.82
N TYR A 137 11.87 -23.37 72.77
CA TYR A 137 11.48 -21.97 72.54
C TYR A 137 12.70 -21.08 72.23
N MET A 138 13.79 -21.22 73.00
CA MET A 138 15.05 -20.49 72.73
C MET A 138 15.67 -20.93 71.41
N HIS A 139 15.64 -22.23 71.10
CA HIS A 139 16.14 -22.75 69.83
C HIS A 139 15.42 -22.13 68.62
N ASN A 140 14.09 -22.01 68.69
CA ASN A 140 13.30 -21.40 67.61
C ASN A 140 13.50 -19.88 67.50
N LYS A 141 13.94 -19.21 68.58
CA LYS A 141 14.17 -17.76 68.64
C LYS A 141 15.65 -17.37 68.64
N ILE A 142 16.54 -18.33 68.39
CA ILE A 142 17.98 -18.17 68.56
C ILE A 142 18.57 -17.06 67.68
N GLN A 143 18.05 -16.90 66.46
CA GLN A 143 18.44 -15.82 65.56
C GLN A 143 18.17 -14.45 66.19
N GLN A 144 16.98 -14.24 66.77
CA GLN A 144 16.61 -12.97 67.40
C GLN A 144 17.45 -12.71 68.65
N ILE A 145 17.71 -13.76 69.44
CA ILE A 145 18.54 -13.68 70.65
C ILE A 145 19.97 -13.29 70.30
N PHE A 146 20.60 -13.96 69.32
CA PHE A 146 21.96 -13.64 68.91
C PHE A 146 22.09 -12.24 68.32
N ILE A 147 21.16 -11.83 67.44
CA ILE A 147 21.16 -10.49 66.85
C ILE A 147 21.06 -9.42 67.95
N SER A 148 20.21 -9.63 68.95
CA SER A 148 20.06 -8.68 70.07
C SER A 148 21.36 -8.56 70.88
N LEU A 149 22.00 -9.68 71.23
CA LEU A 149 23.28 -9.70 71.94
C LEU A 149 24.41 -9.05 71.12
N PHE A 150 24.44 -9.30 69.82
CA PHE A 150 25.41 -8.69 68.90
C PHE A 150 25.23 -7.16 68.85
N LEU A 151 23.99 -6.66 68.74
CA LEU A 151 23.72 -5.22 68.74
C LEU A 151 24.10 -4.56 70.07
N ILE A 152 23.81 -5.20 71.20
CA ILE A 152 24.22 -4.72 72.53
C ILE A 152 25.75 -4.64 72.62
N TYR A 153 26.46 -5.67 72.16
CA TYR A 153 27.93 -5.67 72.14
C TYR A 153 28.49 -4.61 71.18
N PHE A 154 27.83 -4.36 70.04
CA PHE A 154 28.22 -3.30 69.12
C PHE A 154 28.08 -1.92 69.74
N ILE A 155 26.98 -1.66 70.47
CA ILE A 155 26.77 -0.43 71.23
C ILE A 155 27.84 -0.29 72.31
N TYR A 156 28.14 -1.37 73.04
CA TYR A 156 29.22 -1.38 74.05
C TYR A 156 30.58 -0.96 73.47
N ASN A 157 30.97 -1.51 72.31
CA ASN A 157 32.20 -1.08 71.64
C ASN A 157 32.13 0.37 71.16
N SER A 158 30.97 0.81 70.67
CA SER A 158 30.74 2.19 70.21
C SER A 158 30.90 3.19 71.37
N CYS A 159 30.37 2.87 72.55
CA CYS A 159 30.56 3.67 73.76
C CYS A 159 32.03 3.67 74.21
N ASN A 160 32.72 2.52 74.16
CA ASN A 160 34.13 2.44 74.53
C ASN A 160 35.06 3.25 73.62
N ILE A 161 34.69 3.46 72.35
CA ILE A 161 35.41 4.36 71.44
C ILE A 161 35.35 5.81 71.94
N ILE A 162 34.25 6.23 72.60
CA ILE A 162 34.03 7.60 73.09
C ILE A 162 34.66 7.82 74.48
N PHE A 163 34.65 6.80 75.35
CA PHE A 163 35.11 6.96 76.74
C PHE A 163 36.58 6.57 76.97
N ASN A 164 37.19 5.81 76.06
CA ASN A 164 38.57 5.32 76.20
C ASN A 164 39.37 5.58 74.91
N ASP A 165 39.59 6.85 74.60
CA ASP A 165 40.14 7.36 73.34
C ASP A 165 41.56 6.84 73.02
N THR A 166 42.29 6.37 74.03
CA THR A 166 43.65 5.82 73.90
C THR A 166 43.67 4.31 73.58
N ASP A 167 42.54 3.61 73.70
CA ASP A 167 42.46 2.17 73.42
C ASP A 167 42.07 1.95 71.94
N VAL A 168 42.96 1.31 71.18
CA VAL A 168 42.74 1.00 69.76
C VAL A 168 41.82 -0.22 69.57
N ILE A 169 41.66 -1.06 70.60
CA ILE A 169 40.91 -2.31 70.48
C ILE A 169 39.41 -2.09 70.18
N PRO A 170 38.70 -1.16 70.83
CA PRO A 170 37.31 -0.85 70.49
C PRO A 170 37.11 -0.40 69.04
N ILE A 171 38.05 0.37 68.47
CA ILE A 171 38.03 0.82 67.07
C ILE A 171 38.10 -0.39 66.11
N ILE A 172 39.06 -1.29 66.36
CA ILE A 172 39.21 -2.51 65.56
C ILE A 172 37.98 -3.42 65.71
N ALA A 173 37.49 -3.61 66.95
CA ALA A 173 36.32 -4.42 67.24
C ALA A 173 35.05 -3.87 66.55
N PHE A 174 34.88 -2.55 66.49
CA PHE A 174 33.79 -1.89 65.77
C PHE A 174 33.85 -2.16 64.26
N LEU A 175 35.01 -1.98 63.62
CA LEU A 175 35.18 -2.22 62.19
C LEU A 175 34.94 -3.70 61.83
N ILE A 176 35.50 -4.62 62.61
CA ILE A 176 35.30 -6.06 62.41
C ILE A 176 33.82 -6.43 62.60
N SER A 177 33.17 -5.90 63.64
CA SER A 177 31.75 -6.17 63.88
C SER A 177 30.89 -5.61 62.75
N PHE A 178 31.20 -4.41 62.26
CA PHE A 178 30.50 -3.82 61.11
C PHE A 178 30.68 -4.68 59.85
N TYR A 179 31.87 -5.22 59.61
CA TYR A 179 32.12 -6.14 58.50
C TYR A 179 31.27 -7.41 58.58
N PHE A 180 31.23 -8.07 59.75
CA PHE A 180 30.45 -9.28 59.94
C PHE A 180 28.93 -9.04 60.07
N SER A 181 28.50 -7.80 60.30
CA SER A 181 27.09 -7.47 60.47
C SER A 181 26.23 -7.88 59.27
N TYR A 182 26.77 -7.86 58.04
CA TYR A 182 26.07 -8.35 56.85
C TYR A 182 25.73 -9.86 56.93
N SER A 183 26.69 -10.67 57.37
CA SER A 183 26.49 -12.12 57.53
C SER A 183 25.54 -12.46 58.69
N ILE A 184 25.54 -11.62 59.73
CA ILE A 184 24.76 -11.83 60.96
C ILE A 184 23.32 -11.31 60.80
N LEU A 185 23.11 -10.13 60.21
CA LEU A 185 21.82 -9.48 60.05
C LEU A 185 21.14 -9.93 58.75
N LYS A 186 20.77 -11.21 58.68
CA LYS A 186 20.17 -11.84 57.49
C LYS A 186 18.92 -11.11 56.94
N PRO A 187 18.00 -10.57 57.75
CA PRO A 187 16.93 -9.74 57.21
C PRO A 187 17.53 -8.45 56.64
N ILE A 188 17.55 -8.32 55.30
CA ILE A 188 18.21 -7.21 54.62
C ILE A 188 17.71 -5.84 55.08
N LYS A 189 16.42 -5.71 55.42
CA LYS A 189 15.83 -4.49 55.99
C LYS A 189 16.46 -4.11 57.34
N VAL A 190 16.77 -5.08 58.19
CA VAL A 190 17.42 -4.88 59.49
C VAL A 190 18.88 -4.49 59.30
N TYR A 191 19.59 -5.11 58.35
CA TYR A 191 20.96 -4.72 58.00
C TYR A 191 21.03 -3.27 57.49
N TRP A 192 20.15 -2.87 56.58
CA TRP A 192 20.11 -1.48 56.09
C TRP A 192 19.82 -0.47 57.21
N ALA A 193 18.86 -0.78 58.09
CA ALA A 193 18.58 0.07 59.25
C ALA A 193 19.81 0.20 60.18
N PHE A 194 20.55 -0.90 60.38
CA PHE A 194 21.79 -0.91 61.15
C PHE A 194 22.90 -0.08 60.49
N VAL A 195 23.11 -0.21 59.18
CA VAL A 195 24.09 0.60 58.43
C VAL A 195 23.79 2.10 58.59
N VAL A 196 22.54 2.49 58.44
CA VAL A 196 22.11 3.90 58.63
C VAL A 196 22.43 4.36 60.06
N ALA A 197 22.11 3.55 61.07
CA ALA A 197 22.43 3.87 62.46
C ALA A 197 23.93 4.03 62.71
N VAL A 198 24.78 3.20 62.08
CA VAL A 198 26.24 3.28 62.17
C VAL A 198 26.77 4.59 61.57
N PHE A 199 26.31 4.97 60.38
CA PHE A 199 26.73 6.23 59.76
C PHE A 199 26.21 7.47 60.50
N LEU A 200 25.00 7.42 61.07
CA LEU A 200 24.48 8.46 61.95
C LEU A 200 25.33 8.61 63.23
N PHE A 201 25.73 7.49 63.83
CA PHE A 201 26.65 7.49 64.97
C PHE A 201 28.00 8.14 64.61
N LEU A 202 28.61 7.75 63.50
CA LEU A 202 29.89 8.34 63.02
C LEU A 202 29.76 9.83 62.72
N MET A 203 28.62 10.26 62.17
CA MET A 203 28.33 11.67 61.93
C MET A 203 28.19 12.44 63.26
N ALA A 204 27.48 11.87 64.23
CA ALA A 204 27.34 12.46 65.56
C ALA A 204 28.70 12.59 66.28
N THR A 205 29.59 11.60 66.17
CA THR A 205 30.93 11.68 66.78
C THR A 205 31.79 12.80 66.21
N VAL A 206 31.60 13.15 64.92
CA VAL A 206 32.27 14.29 64.27
C VAL A 206 31.66 15.62 64.71
N ILE A 207 30.33 15.75 64.64
CA ILE A 207 29.60 17.00 64.93
C ILE A 207 29.80 17.45 66.38
N PHE A 208 29.68 16.51 67.32
CA PHE A 208 29.77 16.81 68.75
C PHE A 208 31.21 16.71 69.29
N HIS A 209 32.21 16.52 68.42
CA HIS A 209 33.62 16.34 68.80
C HIS A 209 33.84 15.28 69.89
N LEU A 210 33.06 14.19 69.86
CA LEU A 210 33.10 13.12 70.88
C LEU A 210 34.36 12.25 70.80
N THR A 211 35.08 12.30 69.69
CA THR A 211 36.36 11.59 69.50
C THR A 211 37.31 12.47 68.67
N PRO A 212 38.63 12.20 68.69
CA PRO A 212 39.58 12.95 67.87
C PRO A 212 39.22 12.88 66.38
N ILE A 213 39.25 14.04 65.70
CA ILE A 213 38.89 14.19 64.27
C ILE A 213 39.61 13.18 63.37
N LYS A 214 40.90 12.93 63.62
CA LYS A 214 41.69 11.95 62.84
C LYS A 214 41.13 10.53 62.95
N THR A 215 40.70 10.14 64.16
CA THR A 215 40.10 8.82 64.42
C THR A 215 38.72 8.71 63.79
N SER A 216 37.91 9.76 63.87
CA SER A 216 36.58 9.81 63.22
C SER A 216 36.67 9.69 61.70
N ILE A 217 37.58 10.41 61.05
CA ILE A 217 37.78 10.34 59.59
C ILE A 217 38.24 8.93 59.19
N LEU A 218 39.15 8.34 59.95
CA LEU A 218 39.65 6.99 59.69
C LEU A 218 38.54 5.94 59.80
N LEU A 219 37.69 6.04 60.84
CA LEU A 219 36.52 5.17 61.01
C LEU A 219 35.53 5.30 59.86
N ILE A 220 35.22 6.53 59.40
CA ILE A 220 34.32 6.76 58.26
C ILE A 220 34.87 6.09 57.00
N ASN A 221 36.14 6.31 56.67
CA ASN A 221 36.77 5.74 55.47
C ASN A 221 36.72 4.20 55.47
N TYR A 222 37.09 3.56 56.59
CA TYR A 222 37.05 2.11 56.67
C TYR A 222 35.62 1.55 56.71
N CYS A 223 34.65 2.26 57.30
CA CYS A 223 33.24 1.86 57.25
C CYS A 223 32.69 1.96 55.82
N ILE A 224 33.05 2.98 55.03
CA ILE A 224 32.68 3.06 53.61
C ILE A 224 33.25 1.87 52.83
N LEU A 225 34.52 1.54 53.05
CA LEU A 225 35.17 0.40 52.38
C LEU A 225 34.50 -0.93 52.73
N VAL A 226 34.20 -1.15 54.02
CA VAL A 226 33.46 -2.32 54.49
C VAL A 226 32.05 -2.39 53.89
N PHE A 227 31.34 -1.25 53.81
CA PHE A 227 30.02 -1.17 53.22
C PHE A 227 30.04 -1.59 51.73
N ILE A 228 31.00 -1.09 50.95
CA ILE A 228 31.16 -1.44 49.53
C ILE A 228 31.38 -2.96 49.37
N ILE A 229 32.29 -3.56 50.16
CA ILE A 229 32.55 -5.00 50.10
C ILE A 229 31.28 -5.81 50.40
N ASN A 230 30.51 -5.39 51.40
CA ASN A 230 29.27 -6.07 51.76
C ASN A 230 28.18 -5.92 50.68
N GLN A 231 28.12 -4.78 49.97
CA GLN A 231 27.22 -4.62 48.82
C GLN A 231 27.59 -5.53 47.65
N VAL A 232 28.88 -5.70 47.35
CA VAL A 232 29.33 -6.65 46.31
C VAL A 232 28.94 -8.09 46.68
N LYS A 233 29.11 -8.50 47.94
CA LYS A 233 28.66 -9.81 48.42
C LYS A 233 27.16 -10.01 48.24
N TYR A 234 26.36 -8.97 48.46
CA TYR A 234 24.90 -9.02 48.26
C TYR A 234 24.53 -9.25 46.80
N ALA A 235 25.15 -8.53 45.87
CA ALA A 235 24.91 -8.70 44.43
C ALA A 235 25.23 -10.12 43.94
N VAL A 236 26.35 -10.70 44.38
CA VAL A 236 26.75 -12.09 44.02
C VAL A 236 25.76 -13.12 44.59
N LEU A 237 25.29 -12.94 45.82
CA LEU A 237 24.35 -13.85 46.46
C LEU A 237 22.98 -13.88 45.76
N LEU A 238 22.50 -12.72 45.31
CA LEU A 238 21.26 -12.61 44.52
C LEU A 238 21.35 -13.42 43.23
N ASN A 239 22.43 -13.23 42.47
CA ASN A 239 22.65 -13.95 41.20
C ASN A 239 22.68 -15.48 41.39
N ASN A 240 23.35 -15.95 42.45
CA ASN A 240 23.38 -17.39 42.77
C ASN A 240 22.00 -17.94 43.15
N LYS A 241 21.17 -17.16 43.85
CA LYS A 241 19.83 -17.56 44.26
C LYS A 241 18.88 -17.67 43.06
N ASP A 242 19.03 -16.77 42.09
CA ASP A 242 18.22 -16.80 40.86
C ASP A 242 18.62 -17.97 39.95
N ASN A 243 19.92 -18.26 39.80
CA ASN A 243 20.39 -19.45 39.09
C ASN A 243 19.89 -20.76 39.73
N PHE A 244 19.89 -20.84 41.06
CA PHE A 244 19.34 -22.02 41.77
C PHE A 244 17.82 -22.15 41.58
N ARG A 245 17.08 -21.03 41.63
CA ARG A 245 15.63 -21.03 41.36
C ARG A 245 15.32 -21.46 39.92
N PHE A 246 16.10 -20.98 38.95
CA PHE A 246 15.96 -21.35 37.55
C PHE A 246 16.20 -22.85 37.32
N ALA A 247 17.27 -23.40 37.89
CA ALA A 247 17.54 -24.84 37.82
C ALA A 247 16.43 -25.67 38.48
N ASN A 248 15.92 -25.23 39.63
CA ASN A 248 14.83 -25.91 40.32
C ASN A 248 13.50 -25.87 39.54
N GLU A 249 13.21 -24.76 38.88
CA GLU A 249 12.04 -24.63 37.99
C GLU A 249 12.15 -25.55 36.77
N ILE A 250 13.32 -25.65 36.14
CA ILE A 250 13.55 -26.59 35.01
C ILE A 250 13.25 -28.03 35.42
N VAL A 251 13.77 -28.47 36.57
CA VAL A 251 13.65 -29.86 37.03
C VAL A 251 12.21 -30.20 37.42
N HIS A 252 11.49 -29.29 38.08
CA HIS A 252 10.12 -29.58 38.58
C HIS A 252 9.00 -29.23 37.59
N LYS A 253 9.22 -28.37 36.58
CA LYS A 253 8.20 -27.98 35.59
C LYS A 253 8.48 -28.43 34.14
N GLY A 254 9.53 -29.19 33.89
CA GLY A 254 9.81 -29.76 32.58
C GLY A 254 8.85 -30.90 32.17
N ASN A 255 8.98 -31.41 30.95
CA ASN A 255 8.19 -32.56 30.44
C ASN A 255 8.84 -33.93 30.74
N SER A 256 9.93 -33.93 31.50
CA SER A 256 10.72 -35.12 31.81
C SER A 256 10.58 -35.50 33.27
N LEU A 257 10.43 -36.79 33.55
CA LEU A 257 10.44 -37.36 34.89
C LEU A 257 11.89 -37.50 35.35
N THR A 258 12.33 -36.71 36.33
CA THR A 258 13.67 -36.83 36.91
C THR A 258 13.60 -37.56 38.24
N ILE A 259 14.33 -38.66 38.36
CA ILE A 259 14.42 -39.48 39.58
C ILE A 259 15.89 -39.65 39.93
N ALA A 260 16.24 -39.51 41.20
CA ALA A 260 17.56 -39.90 41.70
C ALA A 260 17.41 -41.06 42.69
N THR A 261 18.21 -42.10 42.54
CA THR A 261 18.21 -43.30 43.39
C THR A 261 19.58 -43.57 43.98
N ASN A 262 19.61 -44.24 45.13
CA ASN A 262 20.86 -44.77 45.70
C ASN A 262 21.27 -46.10 45.05
N SER A 263 22.43 -46.64 45.44
CA SER A 263 22.93 -47.94 44.95
C SER A 263 21.99 -49.13 45.23
N LYS A 264 20.99 -48.98 46.11
CA LYS A 264 19.96 -49.98 46.42
C LYS A 264 18.66 -49.79 45.63
N GLY A 265 18.56 -48.71 44.86
CA GLY A 265 17.38 -48.35 44.08
C GLY A 265 16.30 -47.61 44.87
N GLU A 266 16.58 -47.12 46.08
CA GLU A 266 15.67 -46.26 46.84
C GLU A 266 15.65 -44.85 46.25
N ILE A 267 14.46 -44.28 46.04
CA ILE A 267 14.29 -42.95 45.46
C ILE A 267 14.66 -41.89 46.50
N LEU A 268 15.76 -41.19 46.26
CA LEU A 268 16.26 -40.08 47.08
C LEU A 268 15.70 -38.73 46.64
N PHE A 269 15.34 -38.60 45.36
CA PHE A 269 14.74 -37.39 44.81
C PHE A 269 13.80 -37.74 43.66
N CYS A 270 12.70 -37.01 43.55
CA CYS A 270 11.84 -37.02 42.38
C CYS A 270 11.30 -35.63 42.07
N SER A 271 11.30 -35.26 40.80
CA SER A 271 10.68 -34.04 40.27
C SER A 271 9.15 -34.07 40.41
N ASP A 272 8.53 -32.89 40.54
CA ASP A 272 7.07 -32.75 40.71
C ASP A 272 6.27 -33.27 39.49
N THR A 273 6.94 -33.40 38.34
CA THR A 273 6.41 -33.94 37.08
C THR A 273 5.87 -35.37 37.21
N ILE A 274 6.29 -36.13 38.22
CA ILE A 274 5.72 -37.45 38.50
C ILE A 274 4.21 -37.42 38.76
N THR A 275 3.70 -36.32 39.32
CA THR A 275 2.26 -36.14 39.56
C THR A 275 1.51 -36.10 38.23
N ALA A 276 2.04 -35.40 37.22
CA ALA A 276 1.42 -35.33 35.90
C ALA A 276 1.58 -36.63 35.10
N ILE A 277 2.74 -37.29 35.20
CA ILE A 277 3.05 -38.47 34.37
C ILE A 277 2.44 -39.75 34.97
N LEU A 278 2.59 -39.98 36.28
CA LEU A 278 2.19 -41.21 36.97
C LEU A 278 1.13 -41.02 38.07
N GLY A 279 0.79 -39.78 38.46
CA GLY A 279 -0.26 -39.49 39.44
C GLY A 279 0.16 -39.53 40.91
N TYR A 280 1.42 -39.86 41.22
CA TYR A 280 1.95 -39.85 42.60
C TYR A 280 2.42 -38.47 42.99
N LEU A 281 2.29 -38.10 44.27
CA LEU A 281 3.01 -36.94 44.80
C LEU A 281 4.47 -37.34 45.10
N PRO A 282 5.47 -36.45 44.90
CA PRO A 282 6.87 -36.77 45.17
C PRO A 282 7.12 -37.35 46.57
N ASP A 283 6.48 -36.78 47.60
CA ASP A 283 6.62 -37.25 48.98
C ASP A 283 6.09 -38.68 49.21
N GLU A 284 5.18 -39.18 48.36
CA GLU A 284 4.63 -40.54 48.47
C GLU A 284 5.62 -41.63 48.02
N ILE A 285 6.62 -41.26 47.22
CA ILE A 285 7.56 -42.19 46.59
C ILE A 285 9.01 -42.04 47.09
N LEU A 286 9.32 -40.96 47.81
CA LEU A 286 10.64 -40.79 48.44
C LEU A 286 10.88 -41.93 49.44
N GLY A 287 12.06 -42.56 49.35
CA GLY A 287 12.43 -43.75 50.13
C GLY A 287 11.82 -45.06 49.62
N MET A 288 10.96 -45.04 48.59
CA MET A 288 10.46 -46.26 47.96
C MET A 288 11.53 -46.83 47.01
N GLU A 289 11.64 -48.15 46.96
CA GLU A 289 12.42 -48.84 45.94
C GLU A 289 11.77 -48.64 44.56
N PHE A 290 12.49 -48.04 43.62
CA PHE A 290 11.99 -47.69 42.28
C PHE A 290 11.34 -48.88 41.56
N TRP A 291 11.84 -50.09 41.77
CA TRP A 291 11.34 -51.33 41.16
C TRP A 291 9.88 -51.62 41.49
N LYS A 292 9.38 -51.17 42.65
CA LYS A 292 7.97 -51.36 43.06
C LYS A 292 6.99 -50.62 42.16
N LEU A 293 7.45 -49.59 41.45
CA LEU A 293 6.65 -48.86 40.46
C LEU A 293 6.64 -49.57 39.08
N THR A 294 7.47 -50.59 38.85
CA THR A 294 7.56 -51.30 37.57
C THR A 294 6.63 -52.52 37.54
N LYS A 295 6.15 -52.93 36.35
CA LYS A 295 5.32 -54.15 36.19
C LYS A 295 6.10 -55.45 36.45
N ASP A 296 7.41 -55.40 36.28
CA ASP A 296 8.24 -56.59 36.11
C ASP A 296 8.75 -57.09 37.46
N LYS A 297 8.00 -58.01 38.09
CA LYS A 297 8.32 -58.56 39.42
C LYS A 297 9.59 -59.43 39.44
N ASN A 298 10.13 -59.82 38.28
CA ASN A 298 11.31 -60.69 38.19
C ASN A 298 12.65 -59.93 38.11
N PHE A 299 12.65 -58.60 38.22
CA PHE A 299 13.87 -57.82 38.28
C PHE A 299 14.39 -57.74 39.74
N ILE A 300 15.06 -58.79 40.20
CA ILE A 300 15.80 -58.80 41.46
C ILE A 300 17.14 -58.09 41.19
N TYR A 301 17.45 -57.04 41.96
CA TYR A 301 18.72 -56.30 41.93
C TYR A 301 19.85 -57.12 42.60
N GLU A 302 20.02 -58.39 42.23
CA GLU A 302 21.14 -59.21 42.69
C GLU A 302 22.05 -59.56 41.52
N ASN A 303 23.33 -59.16 41.70
CA ASN A 303 24.51 -59.39 40.86
C ASN A 303 24.60 -58.63 39.53
N ASN A 304 25.52 -57.65 39.55
CA ASN A 304 26.31 -57.15 38.42
C ASN A 304 25.58 -57.06 37.08
N LEU A 305 24.74 -56.03 36.94
CA LEU A 305 24.42 -55.52 35.61
C LEU A 305 25.41 -54.39 35.28
N ASN A 306 26.19 -54.62 34.22
CA ASN A 306 27.02 -53.61 33.56
C ASN A 306 26.20 -52.34 33.34
N TYR A 307 26.35 -51.37 34.23
CA TYR A 307 25.72 -50.07 34.12
C TYR A 307 26.36 -49.35 32.93
N LEU A 308 25.70 -49.42 31.78
CA LEU A 308 26.11 -48.72 30.57
C LEU A 308 25.60 -47.28 30.67
N ASP A 309 26.50 -46.38 31.06
CA ASP A 309 26.22 -44.96 31.17
C ASP A 309 25.60 -44.44 29.87
N ASN A 310 24.57 -43.60 29.97
CA ASN A 310 23.86 -42.99 28.83
C ASN A 310 23.04 -43.92 27.91
N LYS A 311 22.84 -45.21 28.21
CA LYS A 311 22.00 -46.07 27.37
C LYS A 311 20.51 -45.82 27.62
N LEU A 312 19.75 -45.58 26.53
CA LEU A 312 18.30 -45.46 26.59
C LEU A 312 17.65 -46.83 26.76
N TYR A 313 16.68 -46.93 27.66
CA TYR A 313 15.86 -48.13 27.82
C TYR A 313 14.42 -47.73 28.15
N ILE A 314 13.45 -48.57 27.79
CA ILE A 314 12.02 -48.31 28.05
C ILE A 314 11.55 -49.25 29.16
N ARG A 315 10.88 -48.70 30.17
CA ARG A 315 10.22 -49.51 31.21
C ARG A 315 8.75 -49.14 31.36
N LYS A 316 7.97 -50.17 31.65
CA LYS A 316 6.53 -50.06 31.90
C LYS A 316 6.30 -49.79 33.38
N LEU A 317 5.95 -48.55 33.72
CA LEU A 317 5.67 -48.09 35.07
C LEU A 317 4.17 -48.07 35.35
N LYS A 318 3.79 -48.39 36.59
CA LYS A 318 2.41 -48.42 37.07
C LYS A 318 2.04 -47.05 37.62
N ASN A 319 0.96 -46.45 37.09
CA ASN A 319 0.41 -45.20 37.60
C ASN A 319 -0.43 -45.45 38.87
N LYS A 320 -0.83 -44.37 39.56
CA LYS A 320 -1.63 -44.44 40.81
C LYS A 320 -3.00 -45.14 40.61
N ASN A 321 -3.54 -45.11 39.39
CA ASN A 321 -4.82 -45.73 39.01
C ASN A 321 -4.69 -47.20 38.57
N GLN A 322 -3.50 -47.80 38.71
CA GLN A 322 -3.14 -49.17 38.30
C GLN A 322 -2.98 -49.46 36.80
N GLU A 323 -3.05 -48.46 35.95
CA GLU A 323 -2.71 -48.59 34.54
C GLU A 323 -1.19 -48.45 34.35
N TYR A 324 -0.71 -48.81 33.15
CA TYR A 324 0.71 -48.83 32.87
C TYR A 324 1.09 -47.87 31.76
N LYS A 325 2.16 -47.09 31.99
CA LYS A 325 2.78 -46.20 31.02
C LYS A 325 4.18 -46.65 30.67
N TYR A 326 4.60 -46.44 29.43
CA TYR A 326 5.94 -46.72 28.94
C TYR A 326 6.80 -45.47 29.08
N ILE A 327 7.78 -45.52 29.97
CA ILE A 327 8.71 -44.42 30.21
C ILE A 327 10.09 -44.84 29.67
N GLN A 328 10.61 -44.06 28.73
CA GLN A 328 11.97 -44.20 28.24
C GLN A 328 12.92 -43.47 29.18
N PHE A 329 13.77 -44.22 29.86
CA PHE A 329 14.76 -43.70 30.80
C PHE A 329 16.15 -43.61 30.16
N LYS A 330 16.87 -42.58 30.60
CA LYS A 330 18.29 -42.41 30.41
C LYS A 330 18.94 -42.19 31.77
N ASP A 331 19.79 -43.13 32.16
CA ASP A 331 20.43 -43.08 33.46
C ASP A 331 21.87 -42.54 33.34
N LYS A 332 22.26 -41.74 34.34
CA LYS A 332 23.61 -41.19 34.49
C LYS A 332 24.09 -41.36 35.92
N LYS A 333 25.26 -41.99 36.07
CA LYS A 333 25.86 -42.18 37.40
C LYS A 333 26.52 -40.88 37.85
N PHE A 334 26.08 -40.31 38.97
CA PHE A 334 26.61 -39.06 39.51
C PHE A 334 27.70 -39.32 40.56
N SER A 335 27.54 -40.38 41.37
CA SER A 335 28.56 -40.88 42.31
C SER A 335 28.41 -42.40 42.49
N GLU A 336 29.28 -43.03 43.29
CA GLU A 336 29.17 -44.48 43.55
C GLU A 336 27.81 -44.90 44.13
N ASP A 337 27.15 -44.01 44.86
CA ASP A 337 25.89 -44.26 45.56
C ASP A 337 24.74 -43.36 45.07
N LEU A 338 24.89 -42.69 43.92
CA LEU A 338 23.83 -41.84 43.36
C LEU A 338 23.73 -41.97 41.84
N ILE A 339 22.55 -42.40 41.39
CA ILE A 339 22.18 -42.49 39.98
C ILE A 339 21.05 -41.50 39.71
N ILE A 340 21.18 -40.72 38.64
CA ILE A 340 20.14 -39.79 38.18
C ILE A 340 19.56 -40.33 36.87
N SER A 341 18.27 -40.57 36.88
CA SER A 341 17.49 -41.08 35.76
C SER A 341 16.56 -39.99 35.25
N ILE A 342 16.60 -39.72 33.94
CA ILE A 342 15.67 -38.83 33.26
C ILE A 342 14.79 -39.68 32.35
N GLY A 343 13.48 -39.65 32.60
CA GLY A 343 12.46 -40.42 31.91
C GLY A 343 11.53 -39.55 31.06
N GLN A 344 11.14 -40.04 29.89
CA GLN A 344 10.11 -39.42 29.04
C GLN A 344 8.99 -40.43 28.76
N ASP A 345 7.73 -39.99 28.81
CA ASP A 345 6.57 -40.82 28.48
C ASP A 345 6.52 -41.04 26.95
N VAL A 346 6.67 -42.28 26.51
CA VAL A 346 6.66 -42.70 25.09
C VAL A 346 5.48 -43.64 24.80
N THR A 347 4.48 -43.67 25.68
CA THR A 347 3.35 -44.59 25.59
C THR A 347 2.59 -44.47 24.27
N GLU A 348 2.30 -43.24 23.82
CA GLU A 348 1.61 -43.02 22.54
C GLU A 348 2.43 -43.49 21.33
N GLN A 349 3.75 -43.27 21.31
CA GLN A 349 4.59 -43.67 20.18
C GLN A 349 4.59 -45.19 19.96
N ILE A 350 4.62 -45.98 21.04
CA ILE A 350 4.57 -47.44 20.96
C ILE A 350 3.18 -47.90 20.49
N ILE A 351 2.11 -47.31 21.03
CA ILE A 351 0.73 -47.62 20.61
C ILE A 351 0.55 -47.32 19.12
N VAL A 352 1.05 -46.18 18.64
CA VAL A 352 1.01 -45.77 17.23
C VAL A 352 1.81 -46.75 16.35
N GLN A 353 2.98 -47.22 16.79
CA GLN A 353 3.78 -48.19 16.03
C GLN A 353 3.07 -49.55 15.88
N ASP A 354 2.41 -50.05 16.92
CA ASP A 354 1.59 -51.27 16.84
C ASP A 354 0.34 -51.06 15.97
N GLN A 355 -0.27 -49.87 16.03
CA GLN A 355 -1.35 -49.50 15.11
C GLN A 355 -0.87 -49.52 13.65
N TYR A 356 0.32 -49.00 13.33
CA TYR A 356 0.88 -49.06 11.98
C TYR A 356 1.06 -50.49 11.46
N LYS A 357 1.55 -51.42 12.29
CA LYS A 357 1.72 -52.83 11.89
C LYS A 357 0.38 -53.50 11.57
N ASN A 358 -0.64 -53.24 12.39
CA ASN A 358 -2.00 -53.75 12.13
C ASN A 358 -2.64 -53.09 10.91
N LEU A 359 -2.41 -51.78 10.67
CA LEU A 359 -2.91 -51.07 9.50
C LEU A 359 -2.36 -51.66 8.18
N ILE A 360 -1.08 -52.08 8.14
CA ILE A 360 -0.50 -52.72 6.96
C ILE A 360 -1.13 -54.09 6.69
N GLN A 361 -1.31 -54.90 7.74
CA GLN A 361 -1.89 -56.25 7.62
C GLN A 361 -3.39 -56.25 7.32
N THR A 362 -4.13 -55.23 7.79
CA THR A 362 -5.58 -55.10 7.58
C THR A 362 -5.95 -54.21 6.39
N ALA A 363 -4.97 -53.74 5.62
CA ALA A 363 -5.20 -52.90 4.44
C ALA A 363 -6.02 -53.63 3.38
N THR A 364 -6.93 -52.90 2.72
CA THR A 364 -7.77 -53.41 1.62
C THR A 364 -7.07 -53.36 0.25
N ASP A 365 -5.80 -52.97 0.23
CA ASP A 365 -4.93 -52.99 -0.94
C ASP A 365 -3.87 -54.08 -0.71
N ILE A 366 -3.36 -54.66 -1.81
CA ILE A 366 -2.26 -55.62 -1.76
C ILE A 366 -0.99 -54.82 -1.46
N ILE A 367 -0.34 -55.07 -0.33
CA ILE A 367 0.93 -54.44 0.04
C ILE A 367 2.00 -55.51 0.01
N PHE A 368 3.09 -55.27 -0.73
CA PHE A 368 4.16 -56.24 -0.89
C PHE A 368 5.56 -55.61 -0.88
N GLU A 369 6.57 -56.43 -0.66
CA GLU A 369 7.97 -56.11 -0.85
C GLU A 369 8.61 -57.20 -1.72
N ILE A 370 9.42 -56.80 -2.68
CA ILE A 370 10.24 -57.67 -3.53
C ILE A 370 11.71 -57.29 -3.37
N ASP A 371 12.61 -58.26 -3.51
CA ASP A 371 14.05 -58.00 -3.49
C ASP A 371 14.53 -57.27 -4.77
N GLU A 372 15.82 -56.93 -4.80
CA GLU A 372 16.48 -56.29 -5.95
C GLU A 372 16.36 -57.07 -7.27
N ARG A 373 16.02 -58.38 -7.20
CA ARG A 373 15.88 -59.28 -8.34
C ARG A 373 14.43 -59.56 -8.72
N GLY A 374 13.47 -58.94 -8.04
CA GLY A 374 12.04 -59.04 -8.35
C GLY A 374 11.29 -60.18 -7.66
N TYR A 375 11.85 -60.81 -6.63
CA TYR A 375 11.21 -61.90 -5.89
C TYR A 375 10.50 -61.39 -4.63
N PHE A 376 9.26 -61.84 -4.37
CA PHE A 376 8.50 -61.40 -3.19
C PHE A 376 9.18 -61.82 -1.87
N THR A 377 9.46 -60.85 -1.01
CA THR A 377 9.99 -61.02 0.35
C THR A 377 8.94 -60.79 1.43
N PHE A 378 7.88 -60.05 1.10
CA PHE A 378 6.74 -59.81 1.98
C PHE A 378 5.47 -59.55 1.15
N ILE A 379 4.32 -59.97 1.65
CA ILE A 379 3.01 -59.52 1.18
C ILE A 379 2.02 -59.58 2.35
N ASN A 380 1.07 -58.65 2.41
CA ASN A 380 0.07 -58.59 3.48
C ASN A 380 -1.03 -59.66 3.32
N GLU A 381 -1.75 -59.95 4.42
CA GLU A 381 -2.85 -60.94 4.46
C GLU A 381 -3.90 -60.74 3.36
N PHE A 382 -4.24 -59.49 3.04
CA PHE A 382 -5.18 -59.18 1.97
C PHE A 382 -4.71 -59.69 0.60
N GLY A 383 -3.42 -59.55 0.28
CA GLY A 383 -2.81 -60.04 -0.96
C GLY A 383 -2.98 -61.54 -1.16
N PHE A 384 -2.74 -62.34 -0.12
CA PHE A 384 -2.99 -63.79 -0.17
C PHE A 384 -4.47 -64.10 -0.42
N SER A 385 -5.36 -63.38 0.27
CA SER A 385 -6.80 -63.63 0.23
C SER A 385 -7.44 -63.35 -1.14
N ILE A 386 -6.99 -62.31 -1.86
CA ILE A 386 -7.55 -61.87 -3.15
C ILE A 386 -6.94 -62.63 -4.33
N LEU A 387 -5.64 -62.93 -4.28
CA LEU A 387 -4.95 -63.68 -5.33
C LEU A 387 -5.21 -65.20 -5.26
N LYS A 388 -5.66 -65.70 -4.09
CA LYS A 388 -5.97 -67.11 -3.80
C LYS A 388 -4.77 -68.07 -3.88
N TYR A 389 -3.56 -67.55 -3.68
CA TYR A 389 -2.35 -68.36 -3.50
C TYR A 389 -1.96 -68.42 -2.01
N PRO A 390 -1.47 -69.57 -1.50
CA PRO A 390 -0.91 -69.67 -0.15
C PRO A 390 0.44 -68.96 -0.04
N GLU A 391 0.85 -68.60 1.19
CA GLU A 391 2.08 -67.83 1.47
C GLU A 391 3.33 -68.45 0.85
N GLU A 392 3.48 -69.76 0.99
CA GLU A 392 4.62 -70.54 0.46
C GLU A 392 4.72 -70.52 -1.08
N GLU A 393 3.63 -70.22 -1.80
CA GLU A 393 3.59 -70.18 -3.27
C GLU A 393 3.83 -68.77 -3.85
N ILE A 394 3.69 -67.69 -3.06
CA ILE A 394 3.98 -66.32 -3.51
C ILE A 394 5.37 -65.88 -3.07
N ILE A 395 5.73 -66.13 -1.80
CA ILE A 395 7.03 -65.73 -1.27
C ILE A 395 8.14 -66.46 -2.05
N ALA A 396 9.17 -65.71 -2.44
CA ALA A 396 10.27 -66.16 -3.30
C ALA A 396 9.89 -66.55 -4.75
N GLN A 397 8.72 -66.14 -5.26
CA GLN A 397 8.40 -66.15 -6.70
C GLN A 397 8.61 -64.77 -7.34
N HIS A 398 8.91 -64.76 -8.64
CA HIS A 398 9.11 -63.52 -9.40
C HIS A 398 7.76 -62.87 -9.79
N TYR A 399 7.64 -61.56 -9.65
CA TYR A 399 6.37 -60.83 -9.85
C TYR A 399 5.75 -61.03 -11.25
N SER A 400 6.58 -61.21 -12.29
CA SER A 400 6.11 -61.36 -13.68
C SER A 400 5.23 -62.59 -13.90
N ASN A 401 5.35 -63.61 -13.05
CA ASN A 401 4.58 -64.86 -13.15
C ASN A 401 3.08 -64.66 -12.90
N PHE A 402 2.70 -63.52 -12.32
CA PHE A 402 1.32 -63.21 -11.97
C PHE A 402 0.70 -62.16 -12.91
N ILE A 403 1.41 -61.69 -13.93
CA ILE A 403 0.94 -60.65 -14.87
C ILE A 403 0.47 -61.30 -16.17
N HIS A 404 -0.61 -60.78 -16.79
CA HIS A 404 -1.07 -61.25 -18.11
C HIS A 404 0.03 -61.09 -19.17
N GLU A 405 0.20 -62.07 -20.06
CA GLU A 405 1.35 -62.18 -20.99
C GLU A 405 1.60 -60.90 -21.83
N GLU A 406 0.54 -60.27 -22.35
CA GLU A 406 0.64 -59.03 -23.14
C GLU A 406 1.18 -57.82 -22.37
N TYR A 407 1.12 -57.84 -21.03
CA TYR A 407 1.49 -56.72 -20.16
C TYR A 407 2.82 -56.93 -19.42
N ILE A 408 3.45 -58.11 -19.55
CA ILE A 408 4.74 -58.41 -18.90
C ILE A 408 5.82 -57.42 -19.32
N LYS A 409 5.93 -57.11 -20.61
CA LYS A 409 6.93 -56.17 -21.12
C LYS A 409 6.75 -54.78 -20.51
N ASN A 410 5.51 -54.30 -20.42
CA ASN A 410 5.19 -53.00 -19.82
C ASN A 410 5.56 -52.97 -18.33
N ALA A 411 5.37 -54.07 -17.62
CA ALA A 411 5.75 -54.18 -16.22
C ALA A 411 7.27 -54.17 -16.03
N VAL A 412 8.03 -54.91 -16.85
CA VAL A 412 9.50 -54.91 -16.80
C VAL A 412 10.05 -53.51 -17.10
N ASP A 413 9.58 -52.87 -18.18
CA ASP A 413 9.97 -51.50 -18.55
C ASP A 413 9.65 -50.52 -17.41
N PHE A 414 8.53 -50.72 -16.70
CA PHE A 414 8.17 -49.90 -15.55
C PHE A 414 9.19 -50.04 -14.41
N TYR A 415 9.55 -51.27 -14.00
CA TYR A 415 10.50 -51.49 -12.92
C TYR A 415 11.92 -50.98 -13.25
N GLU A 416 12.41 -51.16 -14.48
CA GLU A 416 13.74 -50.67 -14.89
C GLU A 416 13.84 -49.14 -14.91
N ASN A 417 12.75 -48.44 -15.23
CA ASN A 417 12.73 -46.99 -15.34
C ASN A 417 12.33 -46.27 -14.02
N LEU A 418 12.18 -47.00 -12.90
CA LEU A 418 11.84 -46.40 -11.60
C LEU A 418 12.97 -45.50 -11.07
N GLU A 419 14.25 -45.82 -11.31
CA GLU A 419 15.39 -45.04 -10.79
C GLU A 419 15.49 -43.63 -11.39
N GLN A 420 15.04 -43.44 -12.63
CA GLN A 420 15.07 -42.13 -13.29
C GLN A 420 13.92 -41.20 -12.84
N ASN A 421 12.88 -41.75 -12.19
CA ASN A 421 11.61 -41.07 -11.92
C ASN A 421 11.31 -40.87 -10.41
N GLU A 422 12.33 -40.83 -9.55
CA GLU A 422 12.18 -40.72 -8.08
C GLU A 422 11.30 -39.54 -7.60
N ILE A 423 11.15 -38.50 -8.41
CA ILE A 423 10.43 -37.28 -8.03
C ILE A 423 8.90 -37.46 -8.03
N ASN A 424 8.35 -38.42 -8.80
CA ASN A 424 6.90 -38.48 -9.09
C ASN A 424 6.17 -39.78 -8.70
N TYR A 425 6.85 -40.79 -8.14
CA TYR A 425 6.25 -42.08 -7.74
C TYR A 425 5.24 -42.66 -8.76
N PRO A 426 5.71 -43.06 -9.95
CA PRO A 426 4.83 -43.47 -11.05
C PRO A 426 3.98 -44.69 -10.67
N THR A 427 2.76 -44.74 -11.22
CA THR A 427 1.81 -45.85 -11.07
C THR A 427 1.60 -46.53 -12.41
N ILE A 428 1.43 -47.85 -12.41
CA ILE A 428 1.09 -48.63 -13.61
C ILE A 428 -0.21 -49.40 -13.39
N GLU A 429 -1.10 -49.40 -14.38
CA GLU A 429 -2.32 -50.21 -14.36
C GLU A 429 -2.13 -51.45 -15.24
N ILE A 430 -2.20 -52.63 -14.63
CA ILE A 430 -2.00 -53.91 -15.34
C ILE A 430 -2.99 -54.96 -14.84
N PRO A 431 -3.43 -55.87 -15.72
CA PRO A 431 -4.17 -57.06 -15.30
C PRO A 431 -3.21 -58.11 -14.74
N ILE A 432 -3.49 -58.58 -13.54
CA ILE A 432 -2.84 -59.73 -12.91
C ILE A 432 -3.78 -60.93 -12.87
N LEU A 433 -3.22 -62.13 -12.84
CA LEU A 433 -3.94 -63.38 -12.88
C LEU A 433 -4.10 -63.96 -11.49
N LYS A 434 -5.34 -64.26 -11.11
CA LYS A 434 -5.63 -65.07 -9.92
C LYS A 434 -5.30 -66.54 -10.20
N LYS A 435 -5.14 -67.35 -9.15
CA LYS A 435 -4.96 -68.82 -9.27
C LYS A 435 -6.07 -69.51 -10.07
N THR A 436 -7.27 -68.93 -10.13
CA THR A 436 -8.44 -69.44 -10.88
C THR A 436 -8.40 -69.13 -12.39
N GLY A 437 -7.46 -68.30 -12.87
CA GLY A 437 -7.38 -67.85 -14.25
C GLY A 437 -8.19 -66.59 -14.57
N GLU A 438 -8.91 -66.03 -13.60
CA GLU A 438 -9.60 -64.75 -13.75
C GLU A 438 -8.61 -63.57 -13.74
N GLU A 439 -8.86 -62.60 -14.62
CA GLU A 439 -8.14 -61.32 -14.63
C GLU A 439 -8.62 -60.39 -13.52
N LEU A 440 -7.65 -59.81 -12.82
CA LEU A 440 -7.85 -58.76 -11.82
C LEU A 440 -7.07 -57.53 -12.28
N TRP A 441 -7.78 -56.45 -12.60
CA TRP A 441 -7.11 -55.20 -12.96
C TRP A 441 -6.60 -54.51 -11.70
N ILE A 442 -5.29 -54.28 -11.61
CA ILE A 442 -4.68 -53.59 -10.49
C ILE A 442 -4.03 -52.27 -10.92
N SER A 443 -4.11 -51.27 -10.05
CA SER A 443 -3.26 -50.08 -10.10
C SER A 443 -2.10 -50.27 -9.11
N LEU A 444 -0.89 -50.38 -9.63
CA LEU A 444 0.33 -50.69 -8.91
C LEU A 444 1.19 -49.45 -8.75
N LYS A 445 1.57 -49.15 -7.50
CA LYS A 445 2.55 -48.10 -7.14
C LYS A 445 3.74 -48.71 -6.44
N VAL A 446 4.95 -48.41 -6.89
CA VAL A 446 6.19 -49.00 -6.34
C VAL A 446 7.15 -47.91 -5.88
N ILE A 447 7.83 -48.15 -4.76
CA ILE A 447 8.92 -47.33 -4.22
C ILE A 447 10.20 -48.15 -4.11
N ILE A 448 11.34 -47.49 -4.31
CA ILE A 448 12.67 -48.11 -4.19
C ILE A 448 13.18 -47.89 -2.76
N ARG A 449 13.65 -48.95 -2.10
CA ARG A 449 14.39 -48.86 -0.83
C ARG A 449 15.89 -48.95 -1.11
N LYS A 450 16.65 -47.96 -0.67
CA LYS A 450 18.11 -47.89 -0.83
C LYS A 450 18.83 -47.97 0.51
N ASN A 451 20.05 -48.49 0.52
CA ASN A 451 20.93 -48.48 1.71
C ASN A 451 21.63 -47.13 1.88
N ASP A 452 22.37 -46.95 2.98
CA ASP A 452 23.14 -45.73 3.28
C ASP A 452 24.24 -45.44 2.24
N LEU A 453 24.58 -46.42 1.39
CA LEU A 453 25.51 -46.29 0.25
C LEU A 453 24.78 -46.02 -1.08
N ASN A 454 23.49 -45.70 -1.01
CA ASN A 454 22.59 -45.38 -2.13
C ASN A 454 22.38 -46.52 -3.14
N GLN A 455 22.60 -47.77 -2.75
CA GLN A 455 22.33 -48.96 -3.56
C GLN A 455 20.92 -49.47 -3.27
N THR A 456 20.19 -49.85 -4.31
CA THR A 456 18.85 -50.45 -4.22
C THR A 456 18.91 -51.79 -3.50
N ILE A 457 18.13 -51.96 -2.43
CA ILE A 457 18.02 -53.18 -1.62
C ILE A 457 16.77 -53.97 -1.99
N SER A 458 15.65 -53.27 -2.21
CA SER A 458 14.33 -53.87 -2.41
C SER A 458 13.35 -52.85 -2.99
N TYR A 459 12.24 -53.33 -3.52
CA TYR A 459 11.12 -52.52 -3.95
C TYR A 459 9.90 -52.84 -3.10
N ALA A 460 9.20 -51.82 -2.62
CA ALA A 460 7.94 -51.99 -1.89
C ALA A 460 6.80 -51.44 -2.75
N GLY A 461 5.71 -52.18 -2.86
CA GLY A 461 4.59 -51.86 -3.73
C GLY A 461 3.24 -51.92 -3.04
N ILE A 462 2.30 -51.09 -3.51
CA ILE A 462 0.88 -51.17 -3.18
C ILE A 462 0.10 -51.37 -4.49
N ALA A 463 -0.71 -52.42 -4.56
CA ALA A 463 -1.57 -52.73 -5.68
C ALA A 463 -3.06 -52.71 -5.25
N ARG A 464 -3.86 -51.88 -5.91
CA ARG A 464 -5.30 -51.72 -5.65
C ARG A 464 -6.13 -52.35 -6.76
N ASP A 465 -7.19 -53.09 -6.43
CA ASP A 465 -8.17 -53.60 -7.39
C ASP A 465 -9.00 -52.45 -8.00
N ILE A 466 -8.94 -52.31 -9.32
CA ILE A 466 -9.66 -51.30 -10.11
C ILE A 466 -10.60 -51.94 -11.15
N THR A 467 -10.92 -53.23 -11.02
CA THR A 467 -11.69 -53.99 -12.03
C THR A 467 -13.07 -53.40 -12.29
N ALA A 468 -13.81 -53.04 -11.23
CA ALA A 468 -15.12 -52.40 -11.37
C ALA A 468 -15.04 -51.03 -12.06
N ILE A 469 -13.97 -50.27 -11.79
CA ILE A 469 -13.72 -48.96 -12.40
C ILE A 469 -13.48 -49.13 -13.90
N LYS A 470 -12.66 -50.11 -14.31
CA LYS A 470 -12.37 -50.37 -15.73
C LYS A 470 -13.60 -50.77 -16.54
N ASN A 471 -14.52 -51.54 -15.96
CA ASN A 471 -15.77 -51.91 -16.62
C ASN A 471 -16.68 -50.69 -16.85
N ILE A 472 -16.78 -49.79 -15.86
CA ILE A 472 -17.53 -48.53 -15.99
C ILE A 472 -16.88 -47.61 -17.03
N GLU A 473 -15.54 -47.52 -17.05
CA GLU A 473 -14.81 -46.75 -18.07
C GLU A 473 -15.13 -47.22 -19.50
N ASN A 474 -15.20 -48.54 -19.72
CA ASN A 474 -15.51 -49.10 -21.03
C ASN A 474 -16.96 -48.84 -21.49
N GLU A 475 -17.95 -48.95 -20.60
CA GLU A 475 -19.33 -48.59 -20.95
C GLU A 475 -19.46 -47.09 -21.22
N LYS A 476 -18.83 -46.26 -20.37
CA LYS A 476 -18.77 -44.80 -20.55
C LYS A 476 -18.13 -44.45 -21.90
N LYS A 477 -17.08 -45.15 -22.30
CA LYS A 477 -16.41 -44.95 -23.61
C LYS A 477 -17.37 -45.17 -24.77
N ARG A 478 -18.14 -46.25 -24.79
CA ARG A 478 -19.14 -46.51 -25.86
C ARG A 478 -20.24 -45.44 -25.92
N ARG A 479 -20.74 -44.99 -24.77
CA ARG A 479 -21.71 -43.88 -24.71
C ARG A 479 -21.10 -42.57 -25.20
N LEU A 480 -19.85 -42.28 -24.82
CA LEU A 480 -19.11 -41.11 -25.28
C LEU A 480 -18.93 -41.12 -26.80
N GLU A 481 -18.58 -42.26 -27.40
CA GLU A 481 -18.46 -42.40 -28.86
C GLU A 481 -19.81 -42.11 -29.58
N LYS A 482 -20.94 -42.60 -29.04
CA LYS A 482 -22.28 -42.29 -29.57
C LYS A 482 -22.61 -40.80 -29.45
N ILE A 483 -22.36 -40.19 -28.28
CA ILE A 483 -22.57 -38.76 -28.03
C ILE A 483 -21.67 -37.91 -28.94
N GLU A 484 -20.42 -38.31 -29.14
CA GLU A 484 -19.47 -37.62 -30.00
C GLU A 484 -19.93 -37.66 -31.47
N ALA A 485 -20.41 -38.81 -31.96
CA ALA A 485 -20.99 -38.90 -33.30
C ALA A 485 -22.21 -37.96 -33.49
N TYR A 486 -23.12 -37.92 -32.50
CA TYR A 486 -24.33 -37.07 -32.54
C TYR A 486 -23.98 -35.59 -32.45
N ASN A 487 -23.03 -35.23 -31.57
CA ASN A 487 -22.53 -33.87 -31.44
C ASN A 487 -21.77 -33.43 -32.70
N ASN A 488 -20.96 -34.29 -33.31
CA ASN A 488 -20.24 -33.97 -34.55
C ASN A 488 -21.22 -33.74 -35.72
N SER A 489 -22.25 -34.58 -35.85
CA SER A 489 -23.31 -34.41 -36.84
C SER A 489 -24.10 -33.12 -36.61
N THR A 490 -24.54 -32.89 -35.37
CA THR A 490 -25.25 -31.66 -34.98
C THR A 490 -24.41 -30.42 -35.23
N LYS A 491 -23.12 -30.46 -34.86
CA LYS A 491 -22.17 -29.36 -35.09
C LYS A 491 -22.05 -29.09 -36.58
N LYS A 492 -21.83 -30.11 -37.40
CA LYS A 492 -21.76 -29.98 -38.87
C LYS A 492 -23.00 -29.29 -39.42
N MET A 493 -24.21 -29.74 -39.06
CA MET A 493 -25.46 -29.16 -39.56
C MET A 493 -25.72 -27.75 -39.02
N SER A 494 -25.53 -27.51 -37.72
CA SER A 494 -25.74 -26.19 -37.12
C SER A 494 -24.74 -25.14 -37.61
N THR A 495 -23.54 -25.55 -38.03
CA THR A 495 -22.55 -24.67 -38.67
C THR A 495 -22.72 -24.50 -40.18
N THR A 496 -23.60 -25.29 -40.81
CA THR A 496 -23.84 -25.18 -42.25
C THR A 496 -24.61 -23.89 -42.53
N ASP A 497 -24.10 -23.05 -43.43
CA ASP A 497 -24.84 -21.86 -43.87
C ASP A 497 -25.94 -22.28 -44.85
N PHE A 498 -27.15 -22.41 -44.33
CA PHE A 498 -28.29 -22.81 -45.15
C PHE A 498 -28.67 -21.79 -46.23
N ARG A 499 -28.08 -20.57 -46.25
CA ARG A 499 -28.32 -19.55 -47.29
C ARG A 499 -27.71 -19.91 -48.64
N ASP A 500 -26.68 -20.75 -48.67
CA ASP A 500 -25.99 -21.15 -49.90
C ASP A 500 -26.82 -22.09 -50.79
N TYR A 501 -27.88 -22.66 -50.23
CA TYR A 501 -28.78 -23.55 -50.95
C TYR A 501 -29.82 -22.75 -51.75
N SER A 502 -30.05 -23.19 -52.99
CA SER A 502 -30.99 -22.55 -53.94
C SER A 502 -32.45 -22.66 -53.54
N ASP A 503 -32.83 -23.71 -52.80
CA ASP A 503 -34.18 -23.92 -52.31
C ASP A 503 -34.21 -24.72 -50.99
N LEU A 504 -35.26 -24.48 -50.21
CA LEU A 504 -35.51 -25.08 -48.90
C LEU A 504 -35.61 -26.62 -48.97
N GLN A 505 -36.09 -27.20 -50.08
CA GLN A 505 -36.19 -28.65 -50.21
C GLN A 505 -34.82 -29.36 -50.18
N ASN A 506 -33.81 -28.76 -50.80
CA ASN A 506 -32.46 -29.34 -50.85
C ASN A 506 -31.80 -29.32 -49.47
N VAL A 507 -32.04 -28.27 -48.69
CA VAL A 507 -31.57 -28.15 -47.31
C VAL A 507 -32.16 -29.26 -46.44
N ILE A 508 -33.48 -29.46 -46.51
CA ILE A 508 -34.17 -30.46 -45.69
C ILE A 508 -33.72 -31.88 -46.07
N ASN A 509 -33.56 -32.17 -47.37
CA ASN A 509 -33.03 -33.46 -47.85
C ASN A 509 -31.65 -33.78 -47.26
N TYR A 510 -30.76 -32.79 -47.25
CA TYR A 510 -29.42 -32.95 -46.66
C TYR A 510 -29.50 -33.29 -45.16
N ILE A 511 -30.34 -32.58 -44.40
CA ILE A 511 -30.49 -32.77 -42.95
C ILE A 511 -31.03 -34.18 -42.63
N ILE A 512 -32.10 -34.61 -43.29
CA ILE A 512 -32.71 -35.92 -43.01
C ILE A 512 -31.80 -37.09 -43.42
N GLN A 513 -31.02 -36.93 -44.49
CA GLN A 513 -30.07 -37.94 -44.96
C GLN A 513 -28.96 -38.19 -43.92
N GLU A 514 -28.32 -37.12 -43.47
CA GLU A 514 -27.26 -37.19 -42.46
C GLU A 514 -27.82 -37.68 -41.11
N ALA A 515 -29.04 -37.26 -40.74
CA ALA A 515 -29.71 -37.74 -39.54
C ALA A 515 -29.93 -39.27 -39.58
N ALA A 516 -30.36 -39.82 -40.72
CA ALA A 516 -30.53 -41.26 -40.90
C ALA A 516 -29.21 -42.03 -40.75
N ILE A 517 -28.15 -41.58 -41.45
CA ILE A 517 -26.83 -42.23 -41.46
C ILE A 517 -26.23 -42.26 -40.05
N VAL A 518 -26.22 -41.13 -39.34
CA VAL A 518 -25.57 -41.02 -38.02
C VAL A 518 -26.38 -41.73 -36.94
N SER A 519 -27.70 -41.60 -36.96
CA SER A 519 -28.55 -42.32 -36.00
C SER A 519 -28.68 -43.81 -36.29
N LYS A 520 -28.18 -44.29 -37.45
CA LYS A 520 -28.37 -45.65 -37.97
C LYS A 520 -29.86 -46.03 -38.02
N THR A 521 -30.72 -45.07 -38.33
CA THR A 521 -32.16 -45.27 -38.44
C THR A 521 -32.52 -45.60 -39.88
N ASN A 522 -33.35 -46.62 -40.08
CA ASN A 522 -33.70 -47.09 -41.43
C ASN A 522 -34.32 -45.97 -42.28
N ARG A 523 -35.25 -45.18 -41.70
CA ARG A 523 -36.01 -44.14 -42.41
C ARG A 523 -36.11 -42.85 -41.59
N VAL A 524 -35.87 -41.70 -42.23
CA VAL A 524 -36.06 -40.37 -41.63
C VAL A 524 -36.81 -39.46 -42.60
N SER A 525 -37.84 -38.77 -42.12
CA SER A 525 -38.70 -37.92 -42.95
C SER A 525 -39.09 -36.59 -42.31
N PHE A 526 -39.40 -35.62 -43.16
CA PHE A 526 -39.97 -34.33 -42.78
C PHE A 526 -41.39 -34.20 -43.34
N TRP A 527 -42.32 -33.92 -42.43
CA TRP A 527 -43.73 -33.72 -42.72
C TRP A 527 -44.12 -32.28 -42.44
N LYS A 528 -44.66 -31.56 -43.43
CA LYS A 528 -45.06 -30.16 -43.30
C LYS A 528 -46.52 -30.04 -42.86
N TYR A 529 -46.76 -29.20 -41.86
CA TYR A 529 -48.10 -28.81 -41.42
C TYR A 529 -48.61 -27.57 -42.19
N SER A 530 -49.81 -27.64 -42.76
CA SER A 530 -50.53 -26.52 -43.40
C SER A 530 -52.03 -26.77 -43.35
N ASP A 531 -52.82 -25.77 -42.93
CA ASP A 531 -54.29 -25.78 -43.04
C ASP A 531 -54.94 -27.08 -42.53
N ASP A 532 -54.58 -27.51 -41.30
CA ASP A 532 -55.05 -28.74 -40.65
C ASP A 532 -54.70 -30.06 -41.37
N THR A 533 -53.67 -30.06 -42.22
CA THR A 533 -53.07 -31.26 -42.83
C THR A 533 -51.58 -31.38 -42.53
N ILE A 534 -51.09 -32.62 -42.43
CA ILE A 534 -49.66 -32.96 -42.32
C ILE A 534 -49.28 -33.74 -43.59
N THR A 535 -48.37 -33.19 -44.38
CA THR A 535 -47.96 -33.74 -45.69
C THR A 535 -46.50 -34.16 -45.68
N CYS A 536 -46.19 -35.40 -46.05
CA CYS A 536 -44.80 -35.82 -46.21
C CYS A 536 -44.16 -35.04 -47.37
N ARG A 537 -43.16 -34.21 -47.07
CA ARG A 537 -42.47 -33.38 -48.07
C ARG A 537 -41.14 -33.98 -48.49
N ASN A 538 -40.41 -34.57 -47.54
CA ASN A 538 -39.09 -35.13 -47.76
C ASN A 538 -38.96 -36.45 -46.97
N LEU A 539 -38.34 -37.47 -47.56
CA LEU A 539 -38.12 -38.78 -46.95
C LEU A 539 -36.79 -39.34 -47.46
N PHE A 540 -36.00 -39.91 -46.55
CA PHE A 540 -34.75 -40.61 -46.86
C PHE A 540 -34.76 -42.01 -46.21
N SER A 541 -34.26 -43.02 -46.94
CA SER A 541 -34.23 -44.44 -46.53
C SER A 541 -32.81 -44.99 -46.72
N LEU A 542 -32.25 -45.67 -45.72
CA LEU A 542 -30.94 -46.34 -45.81
C LEU A 542 -30.99 -47.68 -46.56
N ASP A 543 -32.16 -48.32 -46.56
CA ASP A 543 -32.43 -49.64 -47.14
C ASP A 543 -33.03 -49.59 -48.56
N ASP A 544 -32.96 -48.41 -49.21
CA ASP A 544 -33.34 -48.16 -50.62
C ASP A 544 -34.79 -48.56 -50.99
N GLN A 545 -35.69 -48.61 -50.01
CA GLN A 545 -37.12 -48.81 -50.27
C GLN A 545 -37.70 -47.58 -50.96
N SER A 546 -37.84 -47.65 -52.29
CA SER A 546 -38.48 -46.59 -53.09
C SER A 546 -39.89 -46.29 -52.58
N LEU A 547 -40.12 -45.08 -52.09
CA LEU A 547 -41.43 -44.63 -51.59
C LEU A 547 -41.85 -43.37 -52.37
N ASN A 548 -42.76 -43.58 -53.32
CA ASN A 548 -43.41 -42.52 -54.12
C ASN A 548 -44.68 -41.96 -53.46
N ASP A 549 -45.07 -42.46 -52.29
CA ASP A 549 -46.33 -42.05 -51.66
C ASP A 549 -46.15 -40.75 -50.88
N LYS A 550 -46.62 -39.64 -51.49
CA LYS A 550 -46.90 -38.39 -50.76
C LYS A 550 -48.10 -38.61 -49.84
N ASN A 551 -47.85 -39.26 -48.70
CA ASN A 551 -48.86 -39.48 -47.68
C ASN A 551 -49.33 -38.13 -47.12
N ILE A 552 -50.64 -37.95 -47.04
CA ILE A 552 -51.32 -36.77 -46.50
C ILE A 552 -52.18 -37.25 -45.34
N LEU A 553 -51.91 -36.73 -44.15
CA LEU A 553 -52.69 -36.99 -42.95
C LEU A 553 -53.62 -35.78 -42.73
N ASN A 554 -54.92 -36.00 -42.69
CA ASN A 554 -55.91 -34.99 -42.34
C ASN A 554 -56.30 -35.10 -40.87
N LYS A 555 -56.48 -33.96 -40.21
CA LYS A 555 -56.82 -33.91 -38.77
C LYS A 555 -58.10 -34.66 -38.39
N GLU A 556 -59.07 -34.74 -39.29
CA GLU A 556 -60.32 -35.48 -39.05
C GLU A 556 -60.12 -37.00 -38.92
N SER A 557 -59.16 -37.58 -39.64
CA SER A 557 -58.88 -39.03 -39.58
C SER A 557 -57.84 -39.40 -38.52
N TYR A 558 -57.04 -38.44 -38.05
CA TYR A 558 -55.95 -38.65 -37.09
C TYR A 558 -55.99 -37.66 -35.88
N PRO A 559 -57.12 -37.52 -35.17
CA PRO A 559 -57.26 -36.51 -34.12
C PRO A 559 -56.32 -36.71 -32.90
N ILE A 560 -56.08 -37.94 -32.43
CA ILE A 560 -55.18 -38.24 -31.31
C ILE A 560 -53.75 -37.88 -31.67
N TYR A 561 -53.30 -38.24 -32.86
CA TYR A 561 -51.95 -37.91 -33.33
C TYR A 561 -51.75 -36.39 -33.43
N PHE A 562 -52.71 -35.67 -34.01
CA PHE A 562 -52.63 -34.20 -34.13
C PHE A 562 -52.69 -33.49 -32.77
N GLU A 563 -53.56 -33.92 -31.83
CA GLU A 563 -53.59 -33.35 -30.48
C GLU A 563 -52.27 -33.58 -29.73
N THR A 564 -51.70 -34.77 -29.84
CA THR A 564 -50.43 -35.13 -29.20
C THR A 564 -49.29 -34.21 -29.67
N LEU A 565 -49.18 -34.01 -30.98
CA LEU A 565 -48.17 -33.13 -31.57
C LEU A 565 -48.40 -31.65 -31.19
N LYS A 566 -49.67 -31.19 -31.16
CA LYS A 566 -50.01 -29.82 -30.76
C LYS A 566 -49.64 -29.52 -29.31
N ASN A 567 -49.72 -30.53 -28.44
CA ASN A 567 -49.31 -30.45 -27.04
C ASN A 567 -47.79 -30.56 -26.82
N LYS A 568 -46.99 -30.46 -27.89
CA LYS A 568 -45.52 -30.54 -27.88
C LYS A 568 -44.97 -31.89 -27.38
N ALA A 569 -45.77 -32.95 -27.41
CA ALA A 569 -45.32 -34.26 -26.99
C ALA A 569 -44.50 -34.94 -28.08
N ILE A 570 -43.33 -35.47 -27.71
CA ILE A 570 -42.54 -36.36 -28.56
C ILE A 570 -43.18 -37.74 -28.51
N ILE A 571 -43.50 -38.32 -29.67
CA ILE A 571 -44.09 -39.65 -29.74
C ILE A 571 -42.96 -40.66 -29.86
N ASN A 572 -42.55 -41.24 -28.74
CA ASN A 572 -41.58 -42.34 -28.68
C ASN A 572 -42.30 -43.69 -28.65
N ALA A 573 -42.31 -44.44 -29.75
CA ALA A 573 -42.92 -45.75 -29.86
C ALA A 573 -41.87 -46.83 -30.19
N PRO A 574 -41.23 -47.46 -29.18
CA PRO A 574 -40.35 -48.63 -29.41
C PRO A 574 -41.11 -49.80 -30.05
N ASP A 575 -42.42 -49.87 -29.84
CA ASP A 575 -43.35 -50.74 -30.56
C ASP A 575 -44.56 -49.94 -31.02
N VAL A 576 -44.67 -49.70 -32.33
CA VAL A 576 -45.74 -48.88 -32.93
C VAL A 576 -47.14 -49.47 -32.77
N PHE A 577 -47.26 -50.77 -32.50
CA PHE A 577 -48.55 -51.45 -32.32
C PHE A 577 -49.06 -51.43 -30.87
N ASN A 578 -48.24 -50.97 -29.91
CA ASN A 578 -48.56 -51.01 -28.48
C ASN A 578 -48.62 -49.62 -27.83
N LYS A 579 -48.95 -48.59 -28.62
CA LYS A 579 -48.97 -47.20 -28.16
C LYS A 579 -50.24 -46.47 -28.66
N LEU A 580 -50.86 -45.66 -27.80
CA LEU A 580 -52.15 -45.02 -28.07
C LEU A 580 -52.02 -43.92 -29.14
N GLU A 581 -50.93 -43.17 -29.08
CA GLU A 581 -50.61 -42.04 -29.94
C GLU A 581 -50.39 -42.45 -31.41
N THR A 582 -50.09 -43.73 -31.65
CA THR A 582 -49.91 -44.33 -32.98
C THR A 582 -51.08 -45.22 -33.40
N SER A 583 -52.14 -45.32 -32.59
CA SER A 583 -53.25 -46.28 -32.82
C SER A 583 -54.14 -45.93 -34.02
N GLU A 584 -54.17 -44.66 -34.42
CA GLU A 584 -54.98 -44.15 -35.55
C GLU A 584 -54.34 -44.41 -36.91
N PHE A 585 -53.03 -44.68 -36.93
CA PHE A 585 -52.38 -45.12 -38.16
C PHE A 585 -52.97 -46.47 -38.54
N GLU A 586 -53.56 -46.55 -39.74
CA GLU A 586 -54.05 -47.81 -40.25
C GLU A 586 -52.94 -48.85 -40.10
N LYS A 587 -53.29 -50.07 -39.66
CA LYS A 587 -52.33 -51.20 -39.66
C LYS A 587 -51.64 -51.32 -41.02
N ILE A 588 -52.31 -50.86 -42.08
CA ILE A 588 -51.82 -50.70 -43.45
C ILE A 588 -50.58 -49.79 -43.56
N TYR A 589 -50.50 -48.61 -42.94
CA TYR A 589 -49.30 -47.74 -43.04
C TYR A 589 -48.05 -48.42 -42.45
N PHE A 590 -48.14 -48.92 -41.22
CA PHE A 590 -47.02 -49.60 -40.56
C PHE A 590 -46.68 -50.95 -41.21
N THR A 591 -47.70 -51.72 -41.62
CA THR A 591 -47.47 -53.05 -42.24
C THR A 591 -46.95 -52.92 -43.67
N LYS A 592 -47.47 -51.97 -44.48
CA LYS A 592 -47.00 -51.70 -45.85
C LYS A 592 -45.53 -51.30 -45.85
N ASN A 593 -45.14 -50.45 -44.91
CA ASN A 593 -43.79 -49.90 -44.82
C ASN A 593 -42.88 -50.66 -43.83
N LYS A 594 -43.35 -51.78 -43.28
CA LYS A 594 -42.65 -52.65 -42.30
C LYS A 594 -42.11 -51.91 -41.06
N ILE A 595 -42.74 -50.83 -40.63
CA ILE A 595 -42.29 -50.02 -39.49
C ILE A 595 -42.57 -50.78 -38.19
N LYS A 596 -41.55 -50.97 -37.34
CA LYS A 596 -41.65 -51.63 -36.02
C LYS A 596 -41.54 -50.65 -34.87
N SER A 597 -40.72 -49.61 -35.03
CA SER A 597 -40.49 -48.57 -34.03
C SER A 597 -40.50 -47.20 -34.70
N MET A 598 -41.03 -46.20 -34.00
CA MET A 598 -41.19 -44.83 -34.50
C MET A 598 -40.82 -43.82 -33.42
N LEU A 599 -40.20 -42.72 -33.83
CA LEU A 599 -39.91 -41.56 -32.99
C LEU A 599 -40.26 -40.29 -33.77
N ASP A 600 -41.36 -39.64 -33.38
CA ASP A 600 -41.82 -38.40 -34.00
C ASP A 600 -41.59 -37.20 -33.09
N VAL A 601 -40.95 -36.18 -33.66
CA VAL A 601 -40.64 -34.93 -32.96
C VAL A 601 -41.29 -33.75 -33.68
N PRO A 602 -42.17 -32.99 -33.02
CA PRO A 602 -42.81 -31.82 -33.62
C PRO A 602 -41.82 -30.66 -33.82
N ILE A 603 -41.88 -30.05 -35.01
CA ILE A 603 -41.11 -28.87 -35.40
C ILE A 603 -41.98 -27.64 -35.21
N PHE A 604 -41.51 -26.69 -34.41
CA PHE A 604 -42.21 -25.42 -34.15
C PHE A 604 -41.49 -24.23 -34.78
N LEU A 605 -42.25 -23.34 -35.40
CA LEU A 605 -41.82 -22.01 -35.83
C LEU A 605 -42.63 -20.98 -35.06
N ASN A 606 -41.97 -20.10 -34.30
CA ASN A 606 -42.61 -19.05 -33.48
C ASN A 606 -43.75 -19.58 -32.58
N GLY A 607 -43.60 -20.79 -32.04
CA GLY A 607 -44.58 -21.41 -31.14
C GLY A 607 -45.77 -22.08 -31.83
N GLN A 608 -45.86 -22.03 -33.16
CA GLN A 608 -46.86 -22.75 -33.97
C GLN A 608 -46.24 -24.01 -34.57
N LEU A 609 -47.02 -25.08 -34.64
CA LEU A 609 -46.59 -26.34 -35.27
C LEU A 609 -46.36 -26.08 -36.77
N ALA A 610 -45.14 -26.28 -37.23
CA ALA A 610 -44.73 -26.09 -38.62
C ALA A 610 -44.56 -27.42 -39.37
N GLY A 611 -44.27 -28.49 -38.64
CA GLY A 611 -44.10 -29.82 -39.20
C GLY A 611 -43.70 -30.87 -38.16
N VAL A 612 -43.25 -32.03 -38.61
CA VAL A 612 -42.80 -33.16 -37.79
C VAL A 612 -41.57 -33.79 -38.44
N ALA A 613 -40.54 -34.05 -37.64
CA ALA A 613 -39.42 -34.92 -38.00
C ALA A 613 -39.71 -36.33 -37.50
N CYS A 614 -39.72 -37.31 -38.39
CA CYS A 614 -40.15 -38.68 -38.12
C CYS A 614 -39.00 -39.65 -38.37
N PHE A 615 -38.66 -40.45 -37.36
CA PHE A 615 -37.61 -41.48 -37.39
C PHE A 615 -38.26 -42.85 -37.25
N GLU A 616 -37.99 -43.76 -38.19
CA GLU A 616 -38.66 -45.06 -38.26
C GLU A 616 -37.64 -46.20 -38.42
N SER A 617 -37.80 -47.27 -37.64
CA SER A 617 -37.03 -48.51 -37.79
C SER A 617 -37.88 -49.65 -38.34
N THR A 618 -37.36 -50.36 -39.34
CA THR A 618 -38.10 -51.35 -40.14
C THR A 618 -37.67 -52.80 -39.90
N GLU A 619 -36.46 -53.04 -39.39
CA GLU A 619 -35.88 -54.39 -39.24
C GLU A 619 -36.08 -54.98 -37.84
N GLU A 620 -35.74 -54.22 -36.79
CA GLU A 620 -35.80 -54.66 -35.39
C GLU A 620 -36.60 -53.65 -34.54
N LYS A 621 -37.07 -54.10 -33.37
CA LYS A 621 -37.61 -53.15 -32.40
C LYS A 621 -36.44 -52.37 -31.83
N ARG A 622 -36.46 -51.06 -31.99
CA ARG A 622 -35.48 -50.15 -31.40
C ARG A 622 -36.05 -49.51 -30.16
N ASP A 623 -35.34 -49.64 -29.05
CA ASP A 623 -35.61 -48.84 -27.87
C ASP A 623 -34.87 -47.50 -28.02
N TRP A 624 -35.63 -46.40 -28.07
CA TRP A 624 -35.08 -45.07 -28.26
C TRP A 624 -34.63 -44.51 -26.92
N ASP A 625 -33.32 -44.50 -26.70
CA ASP A 625 -32.72 -43.94 -25.48
C ASP A 625 -32.77 -42.40 -25.46
N ASN A 626 -32.34 -41.81 -24.34
CA ASN A 626 -32.38 -40.35 -24.19
C ASN A 626 -31.48 -39.64 -25.20
N GLU A 627 -30.35 -40.25 -25.58
CA GLU A 627 -29.44 -39.75 -26.59
C GLU A 627 -30.10 -39.69 -27.97
N ASP A 628 -30.87 -40.72 -28.36
CA ASP A 628 -31.65 -40.75 -29.59
C ASP A 628 -32.74 -39.68 -29.63
N ILE A 629 -33.51 -39.55 -28.53
CA ILE A 629 -34.58 -38.54 -28.40
C ILE A 629 -34.00 -37.13 -28.49
N ASN A 630 -32.89 -36.87 -27.79
CA ASN A 630 -32.23 -35.57 -27.81
C ASN A 630 -31.66 -35.25 -29.20
N TYR A 631 -31.10 -36.24 -29.90
CA TYR A 631 -30.62 -36.06 -31.27
C TYR A 631 -31.77 -35.75 -32.23
N ALA A 632 -32.86 -36.53 -32.21
CA ALA A 632 -34.04 -36.29 -33.05
C ALA A 632 -34.66 -34.90 -32.79
N LYS A 633 -34.71 -34.46 -31.52
CA LYS A 633 -35.11 -33.10 -31.16
C LYS A 633 -34.19 -32.05 -31.73
N THR A 634 -32.88 -32.27 -31.64
CA THR A 634 -31.90 -31.37 -32.21
C THR A 634 -32.05 -31.28 -33.74
N ILE A 635 -32.33 -32.39 -34.43
CA ILE A 635 -32.62 -32.39 -35.87
C ILE A 635 -33.88 -31.58 -36.19
N SER A 636 -34.95 -31.73 -35.40
CA SER A 636 -36.15 -30.90 -35.52
C SER A 636 -35.84 -29.40 -35.38
N ASP A 637 -35.00 -29.03 -34.40
CA ASP A 637 -34.57 -27.66 -34.17
C ASP A 637 -33.70 -27.15 -35.34
N VAL A 638 -32.79 -27.96 -35.87
CA VAL A 638 -31.99 -27.65 -37.06
C VAL A 638 -32.88 -27.41 -38.29
N ILE A 639 -33.92 -28.23 -38.49
CA ILE A 639 -34.89 -28.01 -39.58
C ILE A 639 -35.64 -26.69 -39.36
N SER A 640 -36.04 -26.38 -38.12
CA SER A 640 -36.67 -25.10 -37.78
C SER A 640 -35.77 -23.89 -38.10
N ILE A 641 -34.48 -24.00 -37.74
CA ILE A 641 -33.45 -22.99 -38.05
C ILE A 641 -33.26 -22.84 -39.56
N ALA A 642 -33.19 -23.94 -40.30
CA ALA A 642 -33.05 -23.93 -41.75
C ALA A 642 -34.23 -23.21 -42.44
N ILE A 643 -35.47 -23.51 -42.02
CA ILE A 643 -36.67 -22.83 -42.53
C ILE A 643 -36.62 -21.34 -42.22
N SER A 644 -36.29 -20.98 -40.98
CA SER A 644 -36.20 -19.59 -40.53
C SER A 644 -35.11 -18.80 -41.27
N SER A 645 -33.94 -19.41 -41.50
CA SER A 645 -32.82 -18.82 -42.23
C SER A 645 -33.20 -18.52 -43.68
N GLN A 646 -33.87 -19.45 -44.36
CA GLN A 646 -34.35 -19.26 -45.74
C GLN A 646 -35.44 -18.18 -45.84
N MET A 647 -36.34 -18.09 -44.85
CA MET A 647 -37.30 -16.97 -44.79
C MET A 647 -36.61 -15.63 -44.56
N ARG A 648 -35.60 -15.61 -43.69
CA ARG A 648 -34.80 -14.41 -43.39
C ARG A 648 -34.03 -13.93 -44.61
N LEU A 649 -33.36 -14.82 -45.37
CA LEU A 649 -32.64 -14.46 -46.59
C LEU A 649 -33.55 -13.76 -47.61
N LYS A 650 -34.79 -14.24 -47.79
CA LYS A 650 -35.77 -13.61 -48.68
C LYS A 650 -36.18 -12.22 -48.22
N ALA A 651 -36.30 -12.00 -46.91
CA ALA A 651 -36.59 -10.70 -46.33
C ALA A 651 -35.37 -9.76 -46.44
N GLU A 652 -34.16 -10.27 -46.17
CA GLU A 652 -32.89 -9.54 -46.30
C GLU A 652 -32.69 -9.03 -47.72
N LYS A 653 -32.90 -9.84 -48.77
CA LYS A 653 -32.80 -9.39 -50.17
C LYS A 653 -33.75 -8.24 -50.52
N LYS A 654 -34.98 -8.24 -49.97
CA LYS A 654 -35.94 -7.13 -50.17
C LYS A 654 -35.50 -5.87 -49.41
N LEU A 655 -34.99 -6.05 -48.20
CA LEU A 655 -34.42 -4.98 -47.40
C LEU A 655 -33.14 -4.42 -48.00
N GLU A 656 -32.31 -5.25 -48.64
CA GLU A 656 -31.07 -4.87 -49.32
C GLU A 656 -31.36 -3.86 -50.42
N VAL A 657 -32.31 -4.14 -51.32
CA VAL A 657 -32.71 -3.17 -52.36
C VAL A 657 -33.23 -1.85 -51.76
N LYS A 658 -34.04 -1.92 -50.70
CA LYS A 658 -34.53 -0.72 -49.99
C LYS A 658 -33.39 0.03 -49.30
N SER A 659 -32.45 -0.71 -48.73
CA SER A 659 -31.25 -0.20 -48.07
C SER A 659 -30.29 0.43 -49.07
N ASP A 660 -30.10 -0.14 -50.25
CA ASP A 660 -29.25 0.39 -51.31
C ASP A 660 -29.80 1.73 -51.81
N LEU A 661 -31.12 1.83 -51.99
CA LEU A 661 -31.77 3.08 -52.38
C LEU A 661 -31.69 4.15 -51.28
N LEU A 662 -31.91 3.77 -50.02
CA LEU A 662 -31.75 4.67 -48.87
C LEU A 662 -30.28 5.06 -48.63
N SER A 663 -29.35 4.15 -48.89
CA SER A 663 -27.91 4.37 -48.80
C SER A 663 -27.46 5.31 -49.89
N ALA A 664 -27.91 5.11 -51.13
CA ALA A 664 -27.73 6.04 -52.23
C ALA A 664 -28.31 7.42 -51.90
N LEU A 665 -29.51 7.50 -51.31
CA LEU A 665 -30.10 8.75 -50.82
C LEU A 665 -29.25 9.40 -49.72
N ALA A 666 -28.76 8.62 -48.75
CA ALA A 666 -27.91 9.11 -47.68
C ALA A 666 -26.57 9.62 -48.21
N LEU A 667 -25.89 8.86 -49.08
CA LEU A 667 -24.67 9.26 -49.78
C LEU A 667 -24.89 10.49 -50.65
N CYS A 668 -26.02 10.57 -51.36
CA CYS A 668 -26.37 11.75 -52.12
C CYS A 668 -26.62 12.94 -51.19
N THR A 669 -27.32 12.76 -50.08
CA THR A 669 -27.55 13.81 -49.06
C THR A 669 -26.25 14.27 -48.44
N GLU A 670 -25.34 13.36 -48.13
CA GLU A 670 -23.98 13.66 -47.67
C GLU A 670 -23.22 14.45 -48.73
N LYS A 671 -23.20 13.99 -49.99
CA LYS A 671 -22.57 14.71 -51.11
C LYS A 671 -23.22 16.07 -51.35
N PHE A 672 -24.53 16.21 -51.22
CA PHE A 672 -25.25 17.48 -51.24
C PHE A 672 -24.75 18.40 -50.12
N LEU A 673 -24.62 17.86 -48.91
CA LEU A 673 -24.08 18.55 -47.74
C LEU A 673 -22.56 18.79 -47.79
N LEU A 674 -21.80 18.13 -48.64
CA LEU A 674 -20.34 18.35 -48.76
C LEU A 674 -19.97 19.18 -50.01
N SER A 675 -20.84 19.19 -51.01
CA SER A 675 -20.59 19.88 -52.28
C SER A 675 -20.45 21.39 -52.08
N GLN A 676 -19.36 21.95 -52.62
CA GLN A 676 -19.08 23.39 -52.57
C GLN A 676 -19.68 24.14 -53.77
N THR A 677 -20.04 23.42 -54.84
CA THR A 677 -20.61 23.98 -56.06
C THR A 677 -21.76 23.11 -56.58
N THR A 678 -22.77 23.75 -57.15
CA THR A 678 -23.97 23.11 -57.70
C THR A 678 -23.64 22.14 -58.84
N GLN A 679 -22.58 22.38 -59.60
CA GLN A 679 -22.18 21.49 -60.71
C GLN A 679 -21.64 20.15 -60.24
N LYS A 680 -20.68 20.19 -59.31
CA LYS A 680 -20.06 18.97 -58.76
C LYS A 680 -21.08 18.14 -58.00
N MET A 681 -22.01 18.82 -57.33
CA MET A 681 -23.15 18.24 -56.65
C MET A 681 -23.98 17.33 -57.57
N PHE A 682 -24.48 17.84 -58.70
CA PHE A 682 -25.35 17.07 -59.59
C PHE A 682 -24.60 15.97 -60.35
N GLN A 683 -23.37 16.24 -60.80
CA GLN A 683 -22.56 15.25 -61.51
C GLN A 683 -22.30 13.99 -60.67
N GLU A 684 -22.00 14.16 -59.38
CA GLU A 684 -21.68 13.03 -58.51
C GLU A 684 -22.91 12.30 -57.96
N THR A 685 -24.03 12.99 -57.80
CA THR A 685 -25.23 12.42 -57.16
C THR A 685 -26.16 11.72 -58.14
N TYR A 686 -26.25 12.22 -59.38
CA TYR A 686 -27.15 11.66 -60.38
C TYR A 686 -26.72 10.26 -60.83
N GLU A 687 -25.42 9.99 -60.90
CA GLU A 687 -24.94 8.64 -61.21
C GLU A 687 -25.27 7.63 -60.10
N ILE A 688 -25.12 8.03 -58.84
CA ILE A 688 -25.38 7.18 -57.67
C ILE A 688 -26.87 6.85 -57.59
N ILE A 689 -27.72 7.88 -57.60
CA ILE A 689 -29.16 7.68 -57.50
C ILE A 689 -29.72 7.02 -58.75
N GLY A 690 -29.16 7.30 -59.94
CA GLY A 690 -29.56 6.66 -61.20
C GLY A 690 -29.31 5.16 -61.23
N LYS A 691 -28.11 4.73 -60.77
CA LYS A 691 -27.79 3.30 -60.62
C LYS A 691 -28.65 2.61 -59.56
N ALA A 692 -28.83 3.23 -58.40
CA ALA A 692 -29.59 2.65 -57.28
C ALA A 692 -31.10 2.56 -57.57
N SER A 693 -31.67 3.57 -58.24
CA SER A 693 -33.08 3.58 -58.64
C SER A 693 -33.38 2.75 -59.89
N ASN A 694 -32.34 2.31 -60.61
CA ASN A 694 -32.43 1.53 -61.84
C ASN A 694 -33.34 2.20 -62.87
N VAL A 695 -33.14 3.51 -63.06
CA VAL A 695 -33.82 4.35 -64.08
C VAL A 695 -32.98 4.50 -65.33
N ASP A 696 -33.63 4.86 -66.42
CA ASP A 696 -32.96 5.14 -67.67
C ASP A 696 -32.38 6.57 -67.70
N HIS A 697 -33.11 7.56 -67.19
CA HIS A 697 -32.68 8.97 -67.15
C HIS A 697 -33.00 9.71 -65.85
N ILE A 698 -32.17 10.72 -65.56
CA ILE A 698 -32.41 11.75 -64.53
C ILE A 698 -32.06 13.12 -65.09
N PHE A 699 -32.88 14.14 -64.82
CA PHE A 699 -32.65 15.50 -65.30
C PHE A 699 -33.03 16.57 -64.28
N TYR A 700 -32.39 17.75 -64.36
CA TYR A 700 -32.69 18.94 -63.58
C TYR A 700 -32.96 20.13 -64.49
N TYR A 701 -34.06 20.81 -64.21
CA TYR A 701 -34.46 22.05 -64.85
C TYR A 701 -34.53 23.17 -63.81
N GLU A 702 -34.00 24.34 -64.16
CA GLU A 702 -33.97 25.52 -63.31
C GLU A 702 -34.77 26.65 -63.94
N LYS A 703 -35.56 27.33 -63.11
CA LYS A 703 -36.30 28.53 -63.50
C LYS A 703 -35.38 29.75 -63.40
N ASP A 704 -35.24 30.47 -64.52
CA ASP A 704 -34.64 31.79 -64.54
C ASP A 704 -35.71 32.84 -64.23
N PHE A 705 -35.51 33.58 -63.14
CA PHE A 705 -36.46 34.59 -62.67
C PHE A 705 -36.40 35.90 -63.49
N GLU A 706 -35.32 36.13 -64.25
CA GLU A 706 -35.20 37.33 -65.09
C GLU A 706 -35.89 37.12 -66.45
N THR A 707 -35.70 35.95 -67.06
CA THR A 707 -36.27 35.64 -68.39
C THR A 707 -37.63 34.91 -68.33
N ASN A 708 -38.04 34.45 -67.14
CA ASN A 708 -39.23 33.62 -66.90
C ASN A 708 -39.29 32.36 -67.78
N THR A 709 -38.13 31.79 -68.08
CA THR A 709 -38.00 30.52 -68.82
C THR A 709 -37.46 29.42 -67.91
N ILE A 710 -37.73 28.17 -68.26
CA ILE A 710 -37.25 26.99 -67.54
C ILE A 710 -36.28 26.24 -68.44
N GLY A 711 -35.01 26.25 -68.06
CA GLY A 711 -33.93 25.67 -68.84
C GLY A 711 -33.38 24.41 -68.20
N GLN A 712 -33.04 23.42 -69.03
CA GLN A 712 -32.32 22.25 -68.55
C GLN A 712 -30.90 22.61 -68.14
N ARG A 713 -30.48 22.18 -66.94
CA ARG A 713 -29.14 22.43 -66.42
C ARG A 713 -28.29 21.16 -66.37
N TYR A 714 -28.89 20.02 -66.00
CA TYR A 714 -28.19 18.74 -65.90
C TYR A 714 -29.04 17.58 -66.42
N LYS A 715 -28.34 16.55 -66.92
CA LYS A 715 -28.92 15.27 -67.34
C LYS A 715 -27.93 14.13 -67.10
N TRP A 716 -28.46 12.97 -66.73
CA TRP A 716 -27.74 11.71 -66.63
C TRP A 716 -28.52 10.60 -67.36
N SER A 717 -27.79 9.68 -67.99
CA SER A 717 -28.33 8.50 -68.68
C SER A 717 -27.62 7.24 -68.21
N ARG A 718 -28.36 6.13 -68.11
CA ARG A 718 -27.79 4.82 -67.86
C ARG A 718 -26.94 4.36 -69.05
N GLY A 719 -25.80 3.72 -68.77
CA GLY A 719 -24.90 3.20 -69.79
C GLY A 719 -25.61 2.26 -70.77
N GLY A 720 -25.53 2.56 -72.06
CA GLY A 720 -26.21 1.83 -73.14
C GLY A 720 -27.52 2.47 -73.63
N ILE A 721 -27.99 3.55 -72.99
CA ILE A 721 -29.20 4.28 -73.39
C ILE A 721 -28.78 5.62 -74.03
N PRO A 722 -29.25 5.94 -75.25
CA PRO A 722 -28.88 7.18 -75.93
C PRO A 722 -29.46 8.42 -75.23
N HIS A 723 -28.69 9.51 -75.18
CA HIS A 723 -29.25 10.82 -74.85
C HIS A 723 -30.27 11.23 -75.93
N GLN A 724 -31.36 11.88 -75.49
CA GLN A 724 -32.49 12.35 -76.30
C GLN A 724 -32.14 12.97 -77.67
N ILE A 725 -33.08 12.87 -78.60
CA ILE A 725 -32.98 13.33 -80.00
C ILE A 725 -33.15 14.87 -80.11
N THR A 726 -33.78 15.52 -79.11
CA THR A 726 -34.08 16.96 -79.12
C THR A 726 -32.95 17.82 -78.53
N GLU A 727 -32.63 18.94 -79.18
CA GLU A 727 -31.63 19.92 -78.69
C GLU A 727 -32.10 20.62 -77.39
N LEU A 728 -31.15 21.13 -76.60
CA LEU A 728 -31.42 21.87 -75.36
C LEU A 728 -32.22 23.15 -75.66
N GLN A 729 -33.48 23.19 -75.21
CA GLN A 729 -34.39 24.32 -75.40
C GLN A 729 -34.81 24.89 -74.03
N ALA A 730 -35.09 26.20 -74.01
CA ALA A 730 -35.69 26.86 -72.85
C ALA A 730 -37.21 26.85 -73.02
N PHE A 731 -37.93 26.29 -72.05
CA PHE A 731 -39.37 26.14 -72.10
C PHE A 731 -40.07 27.31 -71.41
N THR A 732 -41.20 27.73 -71.96
CA THR A 732 -42.10 28.65 -71.29
C THR A 732 -42.99 27.91 -70.30
N GLU A 733 -43.66 28.62 -69.40
CA GLU A 733 -44.65 28.00 -68.49
C GLU A 733 -45.80 27.34 -69.26
N ASP A 734 -46.06 27.78 -70.49
CA ASP A 734 -47.12 27.26 -71.35
C ASP A 734 -46.75 25.93 -72.04
N ASP A 735 -45.46 25.66 -72.25
CA ASP A 735 -44.96 24.41 -72.83
C ASP A 735 -44.99 23.25 -71.81
N LEU A 736 -44.88 23.58 -70.51
CA LEU A 736 -44.81 22.62 -69.40
C LEU A 736 -46.01 22.77 -68.44
N LYS A 737 -47.21 23.03 -68.97
CA LYS A 737 -48.44 23.33 -68.20
C LYS A 737 -48.75 22.31 -67.12
N GLU A 738 -48.54 21.03 -67.39
CA GLU A 738 -48.79 19.91 -66.48
C GLU A 738 -47.89 20.03 -65.24
N ILE A 739 -46.62 20.35 -65.43
CA ILE A 739 -45.61 20.51 -64.36
C ILE A 739 -45.88 21.81 -63.58
N ILE A 740 -46.21 22.90 -64.26
CA ILE A 740 -46.53 24.18 -63.61
C ILE A 740 -47.82 24.09 -62.79
N TYR A 741 -48.82 23.37 -63.27
CA TYR A 741 -50.08 23.19 -62.55
C TYR A 741 -49.89 22.39 -61.25
N ILE A 742 -49.23 21.23 -61.30
CA ILE A 742 -48.97 20.41 -60.10
C ILE A 742 -48.01 21.08 -59.12
N SER A 743 -47.07 21.91 -59.60
CA SER A 743 -46.09 22.58 -58.75
C SER A 743 -46.71 23.72 -57.93
N LYS A 744 -47.83 24.31 -58.37
CA LYS A 744 -48.63 25.23 -57.54
C LYS A 744 -49.18 24.54 -56.29
N ASP A 745 -49.58 23.28 -56.44
CA ASP A 745 -50.08 22.43 -55.35
C ASP A 745 -48.98 21.67 -54.59
N LYS A 746 -47.70 21.82 -54.98
CA LYS A 746 -46.55 21.06 -54.45
C LYS A 746 -46.70 19.55 -54.55
N LYS A 747 -47.37 19.08 -55.60
CA LYS A 747 -47.56 17.66 -55.89
C LYS A 747 -46.49 17.12 -56.83
N VAL A 748 -46.33 15.80 -56.80
CA VAL A 748 -45.44 15.03 -57.68
C VAL A 748 -46.23 14.56 -58.90
N LEU A 749 -45.62 14.58 -60.09
CA LEU A 749 -46.19 13.93 -61.28
C LEU A 749 -45.66 12.51 -61.35
N SER A 750 -46.52 11.49 -61.40
CA SER A 750 -46.11 10.13 -61.71
C SER A 750 -47.13 9.54 -62.69
N ILE A 751 -46.72 9.30 -63.93
CA ILE A 751 -47.65 8.95 -64.99
C ILE A 751 -46.97 8.11 -66.08
N LEU A 752 -47.73 7.24 -66.73
CA LEU A 752 -47.33 6.58 -67.97
C LEU A 752 -47.59 7.53 -69.13
N THR A 753 -46.69 7.60 -70.11
CA THR A 753 -46.82 8.54 -71.24
C THR A 753 -48.14 8.34 -72.00
N ASN A 754 -48.61 7.09 -72.10
CA ASN A 754 -49.89 6.75 -72.75
C ASN A 754 -51.12 7.29 -72.01
N ASP A 755 -51.01 7.58 -70.71
CA ASP A 755 -52.11 8.07 -69.86
C ASP A 755 -52.24 9.62 -69.89
N LEU A 756 -51.32 10.34 -70.56
CA LEU A 756 -51.36 11.81 -70.69
C LEU A 756 -52.35 12.28 -71.76
N GLU A 757 -52.92 13.47 -71.59
CA GLU A 757 -53.72 14.14 -72.62
C GLU A 757 -52.85 14.62 -73.80
N ASP A 758 -53.46 14.83 -74.97
CA ASP A 758 -52.78 15.25 -76.20
C ASP A 758 -52.31 16.70 -76.10
N THR A 759 -51.08 16.86 -75.60
CA THR A 759 -50.48 18.12 -75.14
C THR A 759 -49.05 18.23 -75.67
N TYR A 760 -48.48 19.44 -75.66
CA TYR A 760 -47.08 19.64 -76.03
C TYR A 760 -46.14 18.75 -75.20
N PHE A 761 -46.40 18.64 -73.90
CA PHE A 761 -45.61 17.80 -73.00
C PHE A 761 -45.68 16.31 -73.37
N ARG A 762 -46.87 15.79 -73.73
CA ARG A 762 -47.00 14.41 -74.22
C ARG A 762 -46.20 14.17 -75.50
N HIS A 763 -46.33 15.04 -76.50
CA HIS A 763 -45.55 14.92 -77.74
C HIS A 763 -44.04 15.00 -77.47
N LEU A 764 -43.61 15.83 -76.51
CA LEU A 764 -42.22 15.89 -76.09
C LEU A 764 -41.73 14.56 -75.49
N LEU A 765 -42.55 13.86 -74.70
CA LEU A 765 -42.20 12.54 -74.15
C LEU A 765 -42.17 11.46 -75.23
N GLU A 766 -43.14 11.46 -76.15
CA GLU A 766 -43.23 10.52 -77.26
C GLU A 766 -42.05 10.67 -78.25
N LEU A 767 -41.68 11.90 -78.61
CA LEU A 767 -40.51 12.20 -79.44
C LEU A 767 -39.18 11.72 -78.83
N ASN A 768 -39.17 11.52 -77.52
CA ASN A 768 -38.01 11.09 -76.75
C ASN A 768 -38.11 9.64 -76.27
N GLU A 769 -39.08 8.87 -76.77
CA GLU A 769 -39.31 7.45 -76.45
C GLU A 769 -39.49 7.17 -74.94
N ILE A 770 -39.97 8.15 -74.17
CA ILE A 770 -40.21 8.00 -72.74
C ILE A 770 -41.54 7.25 -72.54
N LYS A 771 -41.52 6.15 -71.77
CA LYS A 771 -42.72 5.34 -71.49
C LYS A 771 -43.38 5.67 -70.14
N SER A 772 -42.58 6.07 -69.17
CA SER A 772 -43.05 6.47 -67.84
C SER A 772 -42.14 7.53 -67.24
N ILE A 773 -42.73 8.50 -66.52
CA ILE A 773 -42.01 9.65 -65.98
C ILE A 773 -42.46 9.98 -64.56
N LEU A 774 -41.52 10.46 -63.75
CA LEU A 774 -41.72 10.97 -62.41
C LEU A 774 -41.11 12.37 -62.32
N ILE A 775 -41.89 13.42 -62.00
CA ILE A 775 -41.43 14.81 -61.86
C ILE A 775 -41.63 15.30 -60.43
N LEU A 776 -40.58 15.89 -59.86
CA LEU A 776 -40.51 16.40 -58.49
C LEU A 776 -40.17 17.90 -58.53
N PRO A 777 -41.09 18.79 -58.10
CA PRO A 777 -40.83 20.22 -58.09
C PRO A 777 -39.87 20.63 -56.95
N LEU A 778 -39.05 21.65 -57.20
CA LEU A 778 -38.08 22.23 -56.28
C LEU A 778 -38.48 23.65 -55.88
N TYR A 779 -38.18 24.02 -54.64
CA TYR A 779 -38.56 25.32 -54.07
C TYR A 779 -37.41 25.97 -53.32
N ALA A 780 -37.18 27.26 -53.57
CA ALA A 780 -36.27 28.10 -52.79
C ALA A 780 -37.09 29.22 -52.13
N ASN A 781 -36.98 29.38 -50.80
CA ASN A 781 -37.81 30.32 -50.02
C ASN A 781 -39.32 30.25 -50.34
N ASN A 782 -39.84 29.02 -50.51
CA ASN A 782 -41.25 28.75 -50.83
C ASN A 782 -41.71 29.18 -52.24
N VAL A 783 -40.78 29.54 -53.13
CA VAL A 783 -41.03 29.89 -54.54
C VAL A 783 -40.53 28.76 -55.43
N PHE A 784 -41.31 28.37 -56.44
CA PHE A 784 -40.91 27.35 -57.42
C PHE A 784 -39.64 27.78 -58.16
N SER A 785 -38.58 26.99 -58.03
CA SER A 785 -37.25 27.29 -58.58
C SER A 785 -36.83 26.35 -59.71
N GLY A 786 -37.59 25.29 -59.98
CA GLY A 786 -37.24 24.27 -60.96
C GLY A 786 -37.83 22.90 -60.61
N PHE A 787 -37.39 21.85 -61.30
CA PHE A 787 -37.81 20.47 -61.02
C PHE A 787 -36.74 19.44 -61.36
N ILE A 788 -36.87 18.26 -60.77
CA ILE A 788 -36.09 17.06 -61.10
C ILE A 788 -37.04 16.05 -61.72
N GLY A 789 -36.57 15.31 -62.72
CA GLY A 789 -37.33 14.21 -63.27
C GLY A 789 -36.54 12.93 -63.44
N PHE A 790 -37.28 11.82 -63.39
CA PHE A 790 -36.82 10.46 -63.62
C PHE A 790 -37.69 9.84 -64.71
N ASP A 791 -37.08 9.21 -65.71
CA ASP A 791 -37.83 8.54 -66.78
C ASP A 791 -37.25 7.16 -67.15
N ASP A 792 -38.14 6.28 -67.61
CA ASP A 792 -37.83 4.96 -68.18
C ASP A 792 -38.32 4.92 -69.65
N CYS A 793 -37.40 4.57 -70.56
CA CYS A 793 -37.65 4.35 -71.99
C CYS A 793 -37.78 2.84 -72.32
N THR A 794 -37.15 1.99 -71.52
CA THR A 794 -37.07 0.55 -71.78
C THR A 794 -38.34 -0.20 -71.38
N ARG A 795 -38.95 0.16 -70.25
CA ARG A 795 -40.11 -0.51 -69.66
C ARG A 795 -41.14 0.50 -69.17
N GLU A 796 -42.39 0.05 -69.04
CA GLU A 796 -43.39 0.79 -68.27
C GLU A 796 -43.15 0.54 -66.77
N ARG A 797 -43.00 1.60 -65.99
CA ARG A 797 -42.82 1.52 -64.54
C ARG A 797 -43.93 2.28 -63.82
N LYS A 798 -44.54 1.59 -62.86
CA LYS A 798 -45.37 2.22 -61.82
C LYS A 798 -44.53 2.40 -60.58
N TRP A 799 -44.38 3.63 -60.14
CA TRP A 799 -43.62 3.99 -58.95
C TRP A 799 -44.41 3.64 -57.69
N SER A 800 -43.79 2.94 -56.75
CA SER A 800 -44.39 2.67 -55.44
C SER A 800 -44.39 3.91 -54.54
N ASP A 801 -45.31 4.00 -53.59
CA ASP A 801 -45.40 5.13 -52.65
C ASP A 801 -44.09 5.33 -51.87
N ASP A 802 -43.43 4.22 -51.50
CA ASP A 802 -42.11 4.21 -50.84
C ASP A 802 -41.04 4.89 -51.72
N GLU A 803 -41.01 4.61 -53.03
CA GLU A 803 -40.04 5.22 -53.96
C GLU A 803 -40.31 6.72 -54.16
N ILE A 804 -41.57 7.10 -54.33
CA ILE A 804 -41.97 8.51 -54.49
C ILE A 804 -41.54 9.32 -53.25
N TYR A 805 -41.79 8.79 -52.05
CA TYR A 805 -41.40 9.45 -50.80
C TYR A 805 -39.87 9.63 -50.69
N ILE A 806 -39.10 8.61 -51.09
CA ILE A 806 -37.63 8.68 -51.11
C ILE A 806 -37.16 9.77 -52.09
N PHE A 807 -37.66 9.81 -53.32
CA PHE A 807 -37.23 10.84 -54.28
C PHE A 807 -37.73 12.24 -53.91
N GLN A 808 -38.90 12.38 -53.30
CA GLN A 808 -39.35 13.67 -52.79
C GLN A 808 -38.46 14.18 -51.65
N THR A 809 -37.98 13.27 -50.79
CA THR A 809 -36.96 13.59 -49.77
C THR A 809 -35.66 14.06 -50.43
N LEU A 810 -35.23 13.41 -51.51
CA LEU A 810 -34.07 13.84 -52.30
C LEU A 810 -34.26 15.26 -52.84
N ALA A 811 -35.41 15.57 -53.43
CA ALA A 811 -35.74 16.88 -53.96
C ALA A 811 -35.73 17.99 -52.88
N ASN A 812 -36.23 17.68 -51.68
CA ASN A 812 -36.18 18.59 -50.53
C ASN A 812 -34.74 18.83 -50.04
N ASN A 813 -33.92 17.77 -50.01
CA ASN A 813 -32.50 17.87 -49.63
C ASN A 813 -31.70 18.70 -50.64
N ILE A 814 -31.97 18.53 -51.94
CA ILE A 814 -31.38 19.34 -53.01
C ILE A 814 -31.78 20.80 -52.85
N SER A 815 -33.08 21.08 -52.64
CA SER A 815 -33.59 22.43 -52.39
C SER A 815 -32.86 23.09 -51.20
N SER A 816 -32.73 22.36 -50.09
CA SER A 816 -32.03 22.83 -48.89
C SER A 816 -30.52 23.04 -49.11
N ALA A 817 -29.87 22.18 -49.89
CA ALA A 817 -28.45 22.31 -50.21
C ALA A 817 -28.17 23.51 -51.12
N LEU A 818 -29.06 23.78 -52.08
CA LEU A 818 -29.00 24.98 -52.93
C LEU A 818 -29.10 26.27 -52.09
N ASP A 819 -30.05 26.32 -51.15
CA ASP A 819 -30.18 27.46 -50.22
C ASP A 819 -28.98 27.57 -49.27
N ARG A 820 -28.47 26.45 -48.76
CA ARG A 820 -27.28 26.43 -47.91
C ARG A 820 -26.03 26.90 -48.64
N ASN A 821 -25.79 26.48 -49.87
CA ASN A 821 -24.62 26.91 -50.64
C ASN A 821 -24.67 28.42 -50.92
N ARG A 822 -25.87 28.98 -51.17
CA ARG A 822 -26.08 30.44 -51.20
C ARG A 822 -25.74 31.11 -49.86
N ASN A 823 -25.92 30.45 -48.72
CA ASN A 823 -25.60 30.97 -47.37
C ASN A 823 -24.14 30.76 -46.94
N ILE A 824 -23.52 29.60 -47.21
CA ILE A 824 -22.11 29.30 -46.88
C ILE A 824 -21.17 30.28 -47.59
N ALA A 825 -21.49 30.64 -48.84
CA ALA A 825 -20.76 31.67 -49.56
C ALA A 825 -20.69 32.99 -48.77
N LYS A 826 -21.76 33.32 -48.02
CA LYS A 826 -21.80 34.51 -47.14
C LYS A 826 -21.08 34.29 -45.80
N ILE A 827 -21.09 33.08 -45.23
CA ILE A 827 -20.47 32.77 -43.91
C ILE A 827 -18.95 32.66 -43.99
N LYS A 828 -18.41 32.06 -45.06
CA LYS A 828 -16.96 31.88 -45.23
C LYS A 828 -16.21 33.22 -45.20
N GLU A 829 -16.82 34.26 -45.76
CA GLU A 829 -16.33 35.64 -45.68
C GLU A 829 -16.19 36.15 -44.23
N SER A 830 -16.98 35.62 -43.29
CA SER A 830 -16.94 35.96 -41.87
C SER A 830 -16.00 35.08 -41.02
N GLU A 831 -15.82 33.80 -41.34
CA GLU A 831 -14.99 32.86 -40.54
C GLU A 831 -13.48 33.12 -40.68
N ASP A 832 -13.03 33.52 -41.87
CA ASP A 832 -11.62 33.83 -42.11
C ASP A 832 -11.16 35.01 -41.22
N ALA A 833 -12.08 35.91 -40.85
CA ALA A 833 -11.82 36.99 -39.89
C ALA A 833 -11.67 36.47 -38.44
N ILE A 834 -12.35 35.39 -38.06
CA ILE A 834 -12.35 34.84 -36.69
C ILE A 834 -11.10 33.99 -36.43
N LYS A 835 -10.69 33.13 -37.38
CA LYS A 835 -9.48 32.29 -37.21
C LYS A 835 -8.20 33.11 -37.01
N ALA A 836 -8.09 34.25 -37.68
CA ALA A 836 -6.98 35.17 -37.47
C ALA A 836 -6.90 35.68 -36.02
N LYS A 837 -8.06 35.84 -35.36
CA LYS A 837 -8.17 36.30 -33.97
C LYS A 837 -7.76 35.21 -32.97
N GLU A 838 -8.24 33.97 -33.15
CA GLU A 838 -7.96 32.86 -32.22
C GLU A 838 -6.47 32.49 -32.18
N LEU A 839 -5.79 32.50 -33.32
CA LEU A 839 -4.33 32.25 -33.39
C LEU A 839 -3.53 33.30 -32.61
N ALA A 840 -3.97 34.56 -32.61
CA ALA A 840 -3.35 35.62 -31.83
C ALA A 840 -3.56 35.41 -30.31
N GLU A 841 -4.75 34.98 -29.90
CA GLU A 841 -5.08 34.72 -28.49
C GLU A 841 -4.31 33.50 -27.92
N ALA A 842 -4.20 32.43 -28.70
CA ALA A 842 -3.44 31.23 -28.30
C ALA A 842 -1.94 31.51 -28.12
N ALA A 843 -1.34 32.30 -29.02
CA ALA A 843 0.04 32.73 -28.91
C ALA A 843 0.28 33.56 -27.63
N ASN A 844 -0.64 34.48 -27.29
CA ASN A 844 -0.56 35.30 -26.08
C ASN A 844 -0.65 34.48 -24.78
N LYS A 845 -1.50 33.46 -24.74
CA LYS A 845 -1.63 32.58 -23.58
C LYS A 845 -0.33 31.79 -23.32
N SER A 846 0.23 31.17 -24.36
CA SER A 846 1.48 30.41 -24.27
C SER A 846 2.66 31.29 -23.82
N LYS A 847 2.75 32.52 -24.35
CA LYS A 847 3.73 33.53 -23.93
C LYS A 847 3.63 33.85 -22.44
N SER A 848 2.43 33.98 -21.90
CA SER A 848 2.19 34.32 -20.49
C SER A 848 2.59 33.18 -19.54
N ASP A 849 2.24 31.94 -19.89
CA ASP A 849 2.53 30.77 -19.06
C ASP A 849 4.04 30.45 -19.03
N PHE A 850 4.74 30.66 -20.15
CA PHE A 850 6.20 30.55 -20.22
C PHE A 850 6.92 31.53 -19.27
N LEU A 851 6.48 32.78 -19.23
CA LEU A 851 7.10 33.81 -18.38
C LEU A 851 6.86 33.57 -16.88
N ALA A 852 5.69 33.05 -16.51
CA ALA A 852 5.39 32.70 -15.12
C ALA A 852 6.29 31.57 -14.59
N ASN A 853 6.52 30.53 -15.39
CA ASN A 853 7.39 29.41 -15.00
C ASN A 853 8.86 29.84 -14.88
N MET A 854 9.35 30.63 -15.84
CA MET A 854 10.73 31.15 -15.81
C MET A 854 11.02 32.02 -14.58
N SER A 855 10.03 32.78 -14.10
CA SER A 855 10.18 33.57 -12.86
C SER A 855 10.60 32.72 -11.67
N HIS A 856 9.89 31.61 -11.44
CA HIS A 856 10.12 30.74 -10.29
C HIS A 856 11.50 30.08 -10.34
N GLU A 857 11.94 29.67 -11.53
CA GLU A 857 13.25 29.05 -11.72
C GLU A 857 14.41 30.04 -11.53
N ILE A 858 14.22 31.34 -11.84
CA ILE A 858 15.26 32.36 -11.63
C ILE A 858 15.24 32.88 -10.17
N ARG A 859 14.06 32.99 -9.55
CA ARG A 859 13.91 33.52 -8.17
C ARG A 859 14.58 32.64 -7.12
N THR A 860 14.52 31.33 -7.29
CA THR A 860 15.05 30.34 -6.33
C THR A 860 16.57 30.45 -6.12
N PRO A 861 17.43 30.39 -7.16
CA PRO A 861 18.86 30.57 -6.99
C PRO A 861 19.24 31.99 -6.54
N LEU A 862 18.52 33.02 -7.01
CA LEU A 862 18.80 34.41 -6.69
C LEU A 862 18.56 34.74 -5.21
N ASN A 863 17.49 34.19 -4.63
CA ASN A 863 17.20 34.30 -3.20
C ASN A 863 18.29 33.64 -2.33
N GLY A 864 18.87 32.52 -2.79
CA GLY A 864 20.02 31.90 -2.15
C GLY A 864 21.26 32.80 -2.15
N ILE A 865 21.55 33.44 -3.29
CA ILE A 865 22.67 34.39 -3.43
C ILE A 865 22.48 35.59 -2.49
N ILE A 866 21.28 36.20 -2.45
CA ILE A 866 20.95 37.33 -1.57
C ILE A 866 21.09 36.92 -0.09
N GLY A 867 20.57 35.76 0.29
CA GLY A 867 20.64 35.26 1.66
C GLY A 867 22.09 35.07 2.14
N PHE A 868 22.93 34.39 1.35
CA PHE A 868 24.32 34.14 1.73
C PHE A 868 25.21 35.38 1.67
N THR A 869 25.01 36.26 0.69
CA THR A 869 25.75 37.53 0.64
C THR A 869 25.41 38.40 1.84
N HIS A 870 24.13 38.49 2.23
CA HIS A 870 23.72 39.20 3.45
C HIS A 870 24.34 38.61 4.72
N LEU A 871 24.44 37.27 4.82
CA LEU A 871 25.10 36.60 5.94
C LEU A 871 26.61 36.90 5.97
N LEU A 872 27.29 36.85 4.83
CA LEU A 872 28.73 37.14 4.72
C LEU A 872 29.04 38.60 5.10
N MET A 873 28.19 39.55 4.69
CA MET A 873 28.31 40.97 5.08
C MET A 873 28.24 41.20 6.60
N LYS A 874 27.70 40.25 7.38
CA LYS A 874 27.65 40.33 8.85
C LYS A 874 28.85 39.69 9.56
N THR A 875 29.84 39.21 8.81
CA THR A 875 31.10 38.70 9.36
C THR A 875 32.18 39.80 9.36
N ASN A 876 33.32 39.58 10.03
CA ASN A 876 34.46 40.51 9.94
C ASN A 876 35.11 40.40 8.55
N LEU A 877 34.66 41.23 7.62
CA LEU A 877 35.20 41.33 6.26
C LEU A 877 36.29 42.41 6.19
N GLU A 878 37.31 42.18 5.35
CA GLU A 878 38.22 43.26 4.94
C GLU A 878 37.48 44.26 4.04
N GLU A 879 37.92 45.53 4.01
CA GLU A 879 37.25 46.63 3.29
C GLU A 879 36.95 46.31 1.81
N ILE A 880 37.84 45.58 1.14
CA ILE A 880 37.65 45.14 -0.25
C ILE A 880 36.58 44.04 -0.35
N GLN A 881 36.55 43.10 0.60
CA GLN A 881 35.58 42.01 0.64
C GLN A 881 34.17 42.51 0.99
N GLU A 882 34.06 43.47 1.91
CA GLU A 882 32.80 44.14 2.22
C GLU A 882 32.25 44.87 0.98
N LYS A 883 33.11 45.54 0.22
CA LYS A 883 32.74 46.20 -1.03
C LYS A 883 32.27 45.21 -2.10
N TYR A 884 32.93 44.05 -2.23
CA TYR A 884 32.48 42.98 -3.14
C TYR A 884 31.13 42.40 -2.72
N MET A 885 30.96 42.06 -1.44
CA MET A 885 29.70 41.51 -0.96
C MET A 885 28.54 42.51 -1.10
N THR A 886 28.77 43.78 -0.81
CA THR A 886 27.79 44.86 -1.03
C THR A 886 27.41 44.96 -2.51
N THR A 887 28.39 44.89 -3.42
CA THR A 887 28.16 44.97 -4.87
C THR A 887 27.37 43.76 -5.39
N ILE A 888 27.70 42.55 -4.93
CA ILE A 888 26.98 41.32 -5.33
C ILE A 888 25.54 41.36 -4.81
N ASN A 889 25.34 41.73 -3.55
CA ASN A 889 24.02 41.81 -2.95
C ASN A 889 23.15 42.87 -3.66
N GLN A 890 23.70 44.04 -3.97
CA GLN A 890 23.02 45.10 -4.71
C GLN A 890 22.68 44.68 -6.16
N SER A 891 23.57 43.94 -6.80
CA SER A 891 23.34 43.40 -8.15
C SER A 891 22.24 42.32 -8.14
N ALA A 892 22.23 41.45 -7.13
CA ALA A 892 21.22 40.41 -6.99
C ALA A 892 19.82 40.98 -6.70
N HIS A 893 19.73 42.00 -5.84
CA HIS A 893 18.47 42.73 -5.61
C HIS A 893 18.00 43.47 -6.88
N SER A 894 18.90 44.16 -7.58
CA SER A 894 18.56 44.84 -8.83
C SER A 894 18.00 43.87 -9.88
N LEU A 895 18.61 42.68 -10.01
CA LEU A 895 18.12 41.66 -10.95
C LEU A 895 16.73 41.13 -10.56
N LEU A 896 16.48 40.98 -9.27
CA LEU A 896 15.19 40.51 -8.75
C LEU A 896 14.07 41.53 -9.03
N ASP A 897 14.36 42.82 -8.88
CA ASP A 897 13.43 43.90 -9.19
C ASP A 897 13.11 43.95 -10.69
N ILE A 898 14.11 43.78 -11.56
CA ILE A 898 13.92 43.72 -13.03
C ILE A 898 13.00 42.55 -13.41
N ILE A 899 13.20 41.39 -12.80
CA ILE A 899 12.36 40.21 -13.06
C ILE A 899 10.93 40.45 -12.60
N ASN A 900 10.74 41.05 -11.42
CA ASN A 900 9.41 41.38 -10.92
C ASN A 900 8.70 42.40 -11.82
N ASP A 901 9.40 43.45 -12.29
CA ASP A 901 8.84 44.43 -13.23
C ASP A 901 8.36 43.79 -14.54
N ILE A 902 9.13 42.85 -15.10
CA ILE A 902 8.77 42.14 -16.33
C ILE A 902 7.52 41.27 -16.13
N LEU A 903 7.38 40.66 -14.95
CA LEU A 903 6.24 39.82 -14.63
C LEU A 903 4.98 40.62 -14.36
N ASP A 904 5.10 41.73 -13.63
CA ASP A 904 3.98 42.64 -13.40
C ASP A 904 3.49 43.20 -14.75
N PHE A 905 4.39 43.63 -15.64
CA PHE A 905 4.04 44.05 -17.00
C PHE A 905 3.29 42.94 -17.77
N SER A 906 3.79 41.70 -17.72
CA SER A 906 3.18 40.55 -18.42
C SER A 906 1.81 40.19 -17.85
N LYS A 907 1.62 40.30 -16.52
CA LYS A 907 0.32 40.05 -15.87
C LYS A 907 -0.70 41.11 -16.22
N ILE A 908 -0.29 42.37 -16.35
CA ILE A 908 -1.18 43.47 -16.74
C ILE A 908 -1.56 43.35 -18.23
N GLU A 909 -0.61 43.05 -19.13
CA GLU A 909 -0.88 42.79 -20.55
C GLU A 909 -1.87 41.63 -20.75
N ALA A 910 -1.77 40.60 -19.91
CA ALA A 910 -2.69 39.45 -19.90
C ALA A 910 -4.03 39.72 -19.18
N GLY A 911 -4.23 40.90 -18.58
CA GLY A 911 -5.45 41.26 -17.86
C GLY A 911 -5.68 40.49 -16.54
N LYS A 912 -4.64 39.89 -15.97
CA LYS A 912 -4.72 39.01 -14.77
C LYS A 912 -4.36 39.70 -13.45
N LEU A 913 -4.12 41.01 -13.45
CA LEU A 913 -3.77 41.77 -12.25
C LEU A 913 -5.03 42.39 -11.63
N GLU A 914 -5.36 41.97 -10.41
CA GLU A 914 -6.48 42.50 -9.63
C GLU A 914 -5.99 43.50 -8.57
N LEU A 915 -6.80 44.55 -8.30
CA LEU A 915 -6.53 45.56 -7.28
C LEU A 915 -7.14 45.15 -5.93
N PHE A 916 -6.37 45.29 -4.84
CA PHE A 916 -6.83 45.00 -3.49
C PHE A 916 -7.09 46.28 -2.71
N ILE A 917 -8.34 46.74 -2.72
CA ILE A 917 -8.76 48.00 -2.10
C ILE A 917 -9.03 47.82 -0.61
N ASP A 918 -8.31 48.56 0.26
CA ASP A 918 -8.55 48.58 1.72
C ASP A 918 -8.40 50.01 2.30
N LEU A 919 -8.79 50.22 3.56
CA LEU A 919 -8.86 51.53 4.21
C LEU A 919 -7.53 51.94 4.88
N TYR A 920 -6.90 53.02 4.41
CA TYR A 920 -5.60 53.47 4.90
C TYR A 920 -5.57 54.95 5.32
N ASP A 921 -4.70 55.27 6.29
CA ASP A 921 -4.37 56.66 6.66
C ASP A 921 -3.39 57.26 5.64
N ILE A 922 -3.89 58.13 4.76
CA ILE A 922 -3.10 58.67 3.65
C ILE A 922 -1.88 59.46 4.14
N LYS A 923 -2.00 60.22 5.24
CA LYS A 923 -0.90 61.04 5.76
C LYS A 923 0.22 60.17 6.32
N LYS A 924 -0.15 59.09 7.01
CA LYS A 924 0.83 58.12 7.53
C LYS A 924 1.59 57.44 6.40
N ILE A 925 0.90 57.03 5.34
CA ILE A 925 1.55 56.34 4.22
C ILE A 925 2.43 57.30 3.41
N LEU A 926 1.96 58.51 3.11
CA LEU A 926 2.78 59.51 2.41
C LEU A 926 4.04 59.85 3.20
N GLY A 927 3.95 59.95 4.54
CA GLY A 927 5.11 60.10 5.41
C GLY A 927 6.10 58.95 5.27
N GLN A 928 5.62 57.69 5.31
CA GLN A 928 6.49 56.52 5.12
C GLN A 928 7.18 56.49 3.75
N ILE A 929 6.48 56.85 2.68
CA ILE A 929 7.06 56.93 1.34
C ILE A 929 8.12 58.03 1.29
N PHE A 930 7.82 59.18 1.90
CA PHE A 930 8.71 60.31 1.95
C PHE A 930 10.00 59.99 2.72
N ASP A 931 9.89 59.35 3.88
CA ASP A 931 11.03 58.95 4.72
C ASP A 931 12.01 58.02 4.00
N LEU A 932 11.51 57.11 3.14
CA LEU A 932 12.36 56.22 2.33
C LEU A 932 13.25 56.99 1.35
N ILE A 933 12.76 58.13 0.87
CA ILE A 933 13.37 58.91 -0.21
C ILE A 933 14.27 60.04 0.32
N VAL A 934 14.07 60.46 1.58
CA VAL A 934 14.87 61.51 2.25
C VAL A 934 16.37 61.22 2.22
N TYR A 935 16.77 59.97 2.46
CA TYR A 935 18.19 59.61 2.49
C TYR A 935 18.87 59.79 1.12
N GLU A 936 18.23 59.31 0.05
CA GLU A 936 18.75 59.46 -1.33
C GLU A 936 18.81 60.93 -1.76
N SER A 937 17.79 61.71 -1.39
CA SER A 937 17.74 63.16 -1.65
C SER A 937 18.87 63.91 -0.93
N ASN A 938 19.15 63.55 0.33
CA ASN A 938 20.19 64.19 1.15
C ASN A 938 21.60 63.93 0.60
N GLN A 939 21.86 62.75 0.00
CA GLN A 939 23.16 62.50 -0.65
C GLN A 939 23.44 63.48 -1.79
N LYS A 940 22.40 63.88 -2.54
CA LYS A 940 22.48 64.90 -3.59
C LYS A 940 22.24 66.33 -3.11
N LYS A 941 22.04 66.55 -1.79
CA LYS A 941 21.69 67.85 -1.17
C LYS A 941 20.45 68.53 -1.78
N LEU A 942 19.49 67.74 -2.28
CA LEU A 942 18.24 68.24 -2.85
C LEU A 942 17.24 68.59 -1.73
N LYS A 943 16.48 69.67 -1.92
CA LYS A 943 15.42 70.08 -0.98
C LYS A 943 14.14 69.29 -1.24
N LEU A 944 13.81 68.35 -0.37
CA LEU A 944 12.59 67.52 -0.47
C LEU A 944 11.44 68.15 0.33
N GLN A 945 10.24 68.26 -0.26
CA GLN A 945 9.05 68.82 0.41
C GLN A 945 7.81 67.93 0.23
N LEU A 946 7.09 67.67 1.33
CA LEU A 946 5.78 67.01 1.31
C LEU A 946 4.70 68.05 1.60
N ILE A 947 3.79 68.24 0.65
CA ILE A 947 2.66 69.17 0.79
C ILE A 947 1.38 68.35 0.66
N VAL A 948 0.59 68.32 1.74
CA VAL A 948 -0.73 67.68 1.75
C VAL A 948 -1.76 68.73 2.12
N ASP A 949 -2.70 69.01 1.21
CA ASP A 949 -3.72 70.01 1.43
C ASP A 949 -4.64 69.63 2.61
N SER A 950 -5.08 70.65 3.36
CA SER A 950 -5.97 70.54 4.52
C SER A 950 -7.32 69.88 4.19
N ASN A 951 -7.76 69.97 2.94
CA ASN A 951 -9.00 69.37 2.45
C ASN A 951 -8.89 67.86 2.17
N VAL A 952 -7.68 67.29 2.19
CA VAL A 952 -7.46 65.85 1.96
C VAL A 952 -7.95 65.05 3.17
N PRO A 953 -8.89 64.09 2.98
CA PRO A 953 -9.44 63.29 4.08
C PRO A 953 -8.39 62.35 4.66
N LYS A 954 -8.50 62.06 5.97
CA LYS A 954 -7.51 61.25 6.68
C LYS A 954 -7.47 59.80 6.20
N TYR A 955 -8.62 59.22 5.88
CA TYR A 955 -8.74 57.81 5.49
C TYR A 955 -9.31 57.64 4.08
N ILE A 956 -8.61 56.86 3.24
CA ILE A 956 -8.97 56.57 1.85
C ILE A 956 -9.03 55.06 1.60
N TRP A 957 -9.93 54.63 0.72
CA TRP A 957 -9.99 53.26 0.21
C TRP A 957 -9.16 53.16 -1.07
N THR A 958 -8.04 52.45 -1.02
CA THR A 958 -7.16 52.26 -2.18
C THR A 958 -6.33 50.99 -2.04
N ASP A 959 -5.77 50.50 -3.15
CA ASP A 959 -4.66 49.56 -3.10
C ASP A 959 -3.38 50.35 -2.78
N ILE A 960 -2.93 50.22 -1.53
CA ILE A 960 -1.79 51.00 -1.05
C ILE A 960 -0.45 50.50 -1.58
N VAL A 961 -0.37 49.21 -1.93
CA VAL A 961 0.87 48.61 -2.44
C VAL A 961 1.14 49.16 -3.83
N ARG A 962 0.10 49.20 -4.70
CA ARG A 962 0.22 49.76 -6.05
C ARG A 962 0.41 51.27 -6.05
N LEU A 963 -0.31 52.00 -5.19
CA LEU A 963 -0.11 53.45 -5.05
C LEU A 963 1.31 53.79 -4.58
N LYS A 964 1.84 53.03 -3.61
CA LYS A 964 3.23 53.17 -3.14
C LYS A 964 4.24 52.88 -4.25
N GLN A 965 4.02 51.83 -5.04
CA GLN A 965 4.86 51.47 -6.19
C GLN A 965 4.94 52.60 -7.22
N ILE A 966 3.78 53.19 -7.58
CA ILE A 966 3.71 54.34 -8.50
C ILE A 966 4.49 55.54 -7.93
N LEU A 967 4.22 55.92 -6.68
CA LEU A 967 4.83 57.11 -6.07
C LEU A 967 6.34 56.97 -5.86
N ILE A 968 6.82 55.81 -5.41
CA ILE A 968 8.26 55.54 -5.27
C ILE A 968 8.96 55.63 -6.61
N ASN A 969 8.37 55.05 -7.67
CA ASN A 969 8.95 55.11 -9.00
C ASN A 969 9.03 56.56 -9.54
N LEU A 970 7.99 57.37 -9.33
CA LEU A 970 8.02 58.79 -9.73
C LEU A 970 9.05 59.59 -8.92
N LEU A 971 9.12 59.41 -7.61
CA LEU A 971 10.07 60.11 -6.73
C LEU A 971 11.52 59.72 -7.00
N SER A 972 11.78 58.43 -7.22
CA SER A 972 13.11 57.92 -7.57
C SER A 972 13.58 58.49 -8.90
N ASN A 973 12.70 58.57 -9.91
CA ASN A 973 13.01 59.25 -11.17
C ASN A 973 13.27 60.76 -10.97
N ALA A 974 12.46 61.45 -10.17
CA ALA A 974 12.68 62.87 -9.85
C ALA A 974 14.06 63.13 -9.21
N ILE A 975 14.49 62.30 -8.24
CA ILE A 975 15.83 62.39 -7.62
C ILE A 975 16.93 62.10 -8.63
N LYS A 976 16.72 61.10 -9.47
CA LYS A 976 17.70 60.67 -10.45
C LYS A 976 18.02 61.77 -11.45
N PHE A 977 17.01 62.49 -11.93
CA PHE A 977 17.14 63.50 -12.98
C PHE A 977 17.29 64.95 -12.47
N THR A 978 17.22 65.15 -11.15
CA THR A 978 17.56 66.42 -10.50
C THR A 978 18.94 66.34 -9.87
N ASN A 979 19.84 67.24 -10.24
CA ASN A 979 21.18 67.31 -9.64
C ASN A 979 21.26 68.36 -8.52
N GLU A 980 20.60 69.50 -8.71
CA GLU A 980 20.50 70.59 -7.74
C GLU A 980 19.07 71.18 -7.79
N GLY A 981 18.52 71.61 -6.65
CA GLY A 981 17.17 72.18 -6.58
C GLY A 981 16.25 71.44 -5.60
N SER A 982 14.96 71.33 -5.93
CA SER A 982 13.93 70.79 -5.03
C SER A 982 13.00 69.79 -5.69
N ILE A 983 12.53 68.83 -4.89
CA ILE A 983 11.52 67.86 -5.29
C ILE A 983 10.34 67.97 -4.32
N THR A 984 9.13 68.11 -4.86
CA THR A 984 7.92 68.29 -4.07
C THR A 984 6.91 67.19 -4.40
N LEU A 985 6.46 66.47 -3.38
CA LEU A 985 5.28 65.61 -3.46
C LEU A 985 4.07 66.41 -2.97
N ASN A 986 3.17 66.74 -3.89
CA ASN A 986 1.96 67.50 -3.62
C ASN A 986 0.72 66.60 -3.74
N VAL A 987 -0.12 66.61 -2.70
CA VAL A 987 -1.39 65.87 -2.67
C VAL A 987 -2.53 66.83 -2.34
N SER A 988 -3.47 66.96 -3.27
CA SER A 988 -4.58 67.92 -3.17
C SER A 988 -5.91 67.32 -3.65
N VAL A 989 -7.02 67.88 -3.18
CA VAL A 989 -8.36 67.49 -3.64
C VAL A 989 -8.74 68.38 -4.82
N ILE A 990 -9.00 67.78 -5.99
CA ILE A 990 -9.41 68.51 -7.20
C ILE A 990 -10.93 68.72 -7.20
N GLU A 991 -11.68 67.68 -6.86
CA GLU A 991 -13.14 67.70 -6.90
C GLU A 991 -13.73 66.83 -5.79
N LYS A 992 -14.77 67.33 -5.11
CA LYS A 992 -15.58 66.55 -4.17
C LYS A 992 -16.84 66.08 -4.89
N LYS A 993 -16.82 64.86 -5.45
CA LYS A 993 -17.94 64.31 -6.23
C LYS A 993 -19.16 63.97 -5.37
N SER A 994 -18.95 63.49 -4.15
CA SER A 994 -20.00 63.23 -3.17
C SER A 994 -19.47 63.31 -1.74
N ALA A 995 -20.34 63.12 -0.74
CA ALA A 995 -19.93 63.08 0.68
C ALA A 995 -18.94 61.94 1.00
N GLU A 996 -18.86 60.90 0.16
CA GLU A 996 -18.02 59.72 0.38
C GLU A 996 -17.03 59.45 -0.76
N ASN A 997 -16.95 60.29 -1.80
CA ASN A 997 -16.07 60.05 -2.96
C ASN A 997 -15.41 61.34 -3.48
N TYR A 998 -14.07 61.36 -3.47
CA TYR A 998 -13.23 62.53 -3.74
C TYR A 998 -12.25 62.21 -4.86
N ILE A 999 -12.05 63.16 -5.79
CA ILE A 999 -10.91 63.10 -6.73
C ILE A 999 -9.70 63.75 -6.07
N ILE A 1000 -8.67 62.95 -5.85
CA ILE A 1000 -7.41 63.36 -5.21
C ILE A 1000 -6.30 63.31 -6.25
N ARG A 1001 -5.59 64.43 -6.42
CA ARG A 1001 -4.40 64.53 -7.27
C ARG A 1001 -3.16 64.21 -6.46
N PHE A 1002 -2.33 63.34 -7.02
CA PHE A 1002 -0.97 63.11 -6.57
C PHE A 1002 -0.02 63.66 -7.62
N SER A 1003 0.89 64.55 -7.23
CA SER A 1003 1.80 65.25 -8.12
C SER A 1003 3.21 65.22 -7.57
N VAL A 1004 4.16 64.75 -8.37
CA VAL A 1004 5.59 64.77 -8.09
C VAL A 1004 6.23 65.81 -9.01
N ILE A 1005 6.75 66.87 -8.40
CA ILE A 1005 7.32 68.02 -9.09
C ILE A 1005 8.82 68.04 -8.81
N ASP A 1006 9.64 68.04 -9.85
CA ASP A 1006 11.08 68.22 -9.76
C ASP A 1006 11.52 69.46 -10.52
N THR A 1007 12.65 70.04 -10.10
CA THR A 1007 13.30 71.18 -10.77
C THR A 1007 14.50 70.73 -11.61
N GLY A 1008 14.46 69.51 -12.13
CA GLY A 1008 15.56 68.87 -12.86
C GLY A 1008 15.67 69.33 -14.32
N ILE A 1009 16.28 68.47 -15.13
CA ILE A 1009 16.63 68.80 -16.53
C ILE A 1009 15.42 68.99 -17.46
N GLY A 1010 14.23 68.52 -17.07
CA GLY A 1010 13.03 68.52 -17.92
C GLY A 1010 13.14 67.56 -19.12
N ILE A 1011 12.04 67.39 -19.87
CA ILE A 1011 11.91 66.38 -20.94
C ILE A 1011 11.58 67.06 -22.28
N LEU A 1012 12.29 66.68 -23.36
CA LEU A 1012 12.09 67.21 -24.71
C LEU A 1012 10.68 66.88 -25.24
N GLU A 1013 9.99 67.85 -25.85
CA GLU A 1013 8.60 67.72 -26.32
C GLU A 1013 8.37 66.49 -27.22
N GLN A 1014 9.29 66.21 -28.15
CA GLN A 1014 9.24 65.02 -29.02
C GLN A 1014 9.32 63.68 -28.27
N ASN A 1015 9.90 63.67 -27.07
CA ASN A 1015 10.09 62.48 -26.25
C ASN A 1015 9.04 62.32 -25.14
N GLN A 1016 8.26 63.36 -24.82
CA GLN A 1016 7.24 63.32 -23.76
C GLN A 1016 6.17 62.26 -24.00
N LEU A 1017 5.80 61.98 -25.26
CA LEU A 1017 4.88 60.87 -25.59
C LEU A 1017 5.59 59.52 -25.68
N LYS A 1018 6.91 59.52 -25.91
CA LYS A 1018 7.70 58.31 -26.13
C LYS A 1018 7.96 57.60 -24.81
N ILE A 1019 8.30 58.34 -23.74
CA ILE A 1019 8.71 57.80 -22.41
C ILE A 1019 7.66 56.90 -21.72
N PHE A 1020 6.40 56.97 -22.13
CA PHE A 1020 5.32 56.10 -21.61
C PHE A 1020 5.23 54.75 -22.35
N LYS A 1021 6.03 54.52 -23.40
CA LYS A 1021 6.09 53.24 -24.13
C LYS A 1021 7.05 52.26 -23.45
N ALA A 1022 6.69 50.98 -23.45
CA ALA A 1022 7.52 49.91 -22.89
C ALA A 1022 8.92 49.90 -23.53
N PHE A 1023 9.96 49.72 -22.70
CA PHE A 1023 11.38 49.66 -23.10
C PHE A 1023 11.92 50.90 -23.82
N SER A 1024 11.17 52.00 -23.83
CA SER A 1024 11.61 53.24 -24.45
C SER A 1024 12.46 54.06 -23.48
N GLN A 1025 13.59 54.57 -23.96
CA GLN A 1025 14.46 55.49 -23.25
C GLN A 1025 14.78 56.67 -24.18
N GLU A 1026 15.03 57.84 -23.59
CA GLU A 1026 15.05 59.11 -24.33
C GLU A 1026 16.18 59.19 -25.37
N ASP A 1027 17.43 58.81 -25.02
CA ASP A 1027 18.57 58.71 -25.95
C ASP A 1027 19.71 57.82 -25.42
N SER A 1028 20.51 57.24 -26.33
CA SER A 1028 21.59 56.27 -26.05
C SER A 1028 22.81 56.83 -25.28
N SER A 1029 22.93 58.16 -25.15
CA SER A 1029 23.96 58.84 -24.36
C SER A 1029 23.59 58.96 -22.87
N THR A 1030 22.31 59.13 -22.55
CA THR A 1030 21.74 59.14 -21.20
C THR A 1030 21.77 57.76 -20.53
N THR A 1031 21.69 56.68 -21.32
CA THR A 1031 21.74 55.28 -20.86
C THR A 1031 23.06 54.93 -20.15
N ARG A 1032 24.18 55.50 -20.61
CA ARG A 1032 25.51 55.26 -20.02
C ARG A 1032 25.74 55.98 -18.69
N LYS A 1033 24.95 57.02 -18.37
CA LYS A 1033 25.19 57.88 -17.19
C LYS A 1033 24.24 57.57 -16.03
N PHE A 1034 23.03 57.05 -16.28
CA PHE A 1034 22.01 56.90 -15.23
C PHE A 1034 21.28 55.54 -15.16
N GLY A 1035 21.34 54.64 -16.17
CA GLY A 1035 20.89 53.22 -16.13
C GLY A 1035 19.43 52.90 -15.75
N GLY A 1036 18.77 51.89 -16.34
CA GLY A 1036 17.41 51.43 -15.93
C GLY A 1036 16.72 50.57 -16.99
N THR A 1037 15.60 49.92 -16.65
CA THR A 1037 14.85 49.04 -17.58
C THR A 1037 13.94 49.77 -18.56
N GLY A 1038 13.57 51.02 -18.25
CA GLY A 1038 12.57 51.78 -19.02
C GLY A 1038 11.13 51.30 -18.82
N LEU A 1039 10.88 50.38 -17.88
CA LEU A 1039 9.54 49.81 -17.64
C LEU A 1039 8.72 50.57 -16.59
N GLY A 1040 9.38 51.23 -15.61
CA GLY A 1040 8.69 51.81 -14.45
C GLY A 1040 7.54 52.77 -14.78
N LEU A 1041 7.73 53.74 -15.69
CA LEU A 1041 6.66 54.66 -16.09
C LEU A 1041 5.52 53.96 -16.85
N THR A 1042 5.85 52.94 -17.65
CA THR A 1042 4.87 52.15 -18.40
C THR A 1042 4.01 51.33 -17.43
N ILE A 1043 4.63 50.64 -16.47
CA ILE A 1043 3.95 49.89 -15.42
C ILE A 1043 3.09 50.82 -14.56
N SER A 1044 3.62 51.99 -14.18
CA SER A 1044 2.87 52.99 -13.40
C SER A 1044 1.62 53.44 -14.14
N ASN A 1045 1.72 53.71 -15.44
CA ASN A 1045 0.57 54.13 -16.26
C ASN A 1045 -0.45 53.00 -16.47
N GLN A 1046 0.01 51.75 -16.58
CA GLN A 1046 -0.87 50.58 -16.66
C GLN A 1046 -1.60 50.30 -15.34
N LEU A 1047 -0.92 50.44 -14.20
CA LEU A 1047 -1.55 50.34 -12.88
C LEU A 1047 -2.58 51.45 -12.66
N LEU A 1048 -2.26 52.68 -13.08
CA LEU A 1048 -3.22 53.79 -13.05
C LEU A 1048 -4.43 53.53 -13.93
N ALA A 1049 -4.26 52.91 -15.10
CA ALA A 1049 -5.38 52.54 -15.96
C ALA A 1049 -6.34 51.55 -15.28
N LEU A 1050 -5.82 50.59 -14.49
CA LEU A 1050 -6.65 49.70 -13.64
C LEU A 1050 -7.37 50.47 -12.52
N MET A 1051 -6.79 51.58 -12.05
CA MET A 1051 -7.41 52.51 -11.10
C MET A 1051 -8.26 53.59 -11.80
N GLU A 1052 -8.66 53.37 -13.06
CA GLU A 1052 -9.44 54.29 -13.89
C GLU A 1052 -8.82 55.70 -14.05
N SER A 1053 -7.48 55.76 -14.02
CA SER A 1053 -6.69 56.97 -14.10
C SER A 1053 -5.57 56.83 -15.14
N ARG A 1054 -4.77 57.88 -15.31
CA ARG A 1054 -3.60 57.88 -16.19
C ARG A 1054 -2.54 58.82 -15.67
N LEU A 1055 -1.29 58.51 -15.98
CA LEU A 1055 -0.18 59.39 -15.67
C LEU A 1055 -0.14 60.55 -16.68
N GLN A 1056 0.03 61.76 -16.17
CA GLN A 1056 0.12 62.99 -16.94
C GLN A 1056 1.44 63.67 -16.65
N LEU A 1057 1.93 64.45 -17.63
CA LEU A 1057 3.20 65.13 -17.58
C LEU A 1057 3.05 66.57 -18.06
N GLU A 1058 3.59 67.48 -17.28
CA GLU A 1058 3.92 68.85 -17.69
C GLU A 1058 5.42 69.03 -17.50
N SER A 1059 6.17 69.30 -18.56
CA SER A 1059 7.63 69.49 -18.44
C SER A 1059 8.17 70.46 -19.47
N GLU A 1060 9.15 71.26 -19.03
CA GLU A 1060 9.90 72.17 -19.87
C GLU A 1060 11.39 71.99 -19.58
N ILE A 1061 12.21 72.02 -20.63
CA ILE A 1061 13.66 71.80 -20.52
C ILE A 1061 14.29 72.84 -19.58
N ASN A 1062 15.14 72.37 -18.67
CA ASN A 1062 15.83 73.13 -17.63
C ASN A 1062 14.92 73.86 -16.62
N LYS A 1063 13.61 73.60 -16.63
CA LYS A 1063 12.68 74.06 -15.59
C LYS A 1063 12.09 72.92 -14.76
N GLY A 1064 12.31 71.67 -15.19
CA GLY A 1064 11.90 70.46 -14.49
C GLY A 1064 10.65 69.79 -15.05
N SER A 1065 10.11 68.85 -14.28
CA SER A 1065 8.95 68.05 -14.67
C SER A 1065 7.93 67.94 -13.53
N ASN A 1066 6.65 67.94 -13.89
CA ASN A 1066 5.52 67.65 -13.02
C ASN A 1066 4.82 66.41 -13.56
N PHE A 1067 5.02 65.28 -12.88
CA PHE A 1067 4.27 64.05 -13.12
C PHE A 1067 3.12 63.97 -12.14
N TYR A 1068 1.89 63.86 -12.66
CA TYR A 1068 0.71 63.80 -11.80
C TYR A 1068 -0.35 62.85 -12.34
N PHE A 1069 -1.23 62.42 -11.43
CA PHE A 1069 -2.39 61.59 -11.75
C PHE A 1069 -3.51 61.86 -10.74
N ASP A 1070 -4.74 61.60 -11.18
CA ASP A 1070 -5.96 61.89 -10.42
C ASP A 1070 -6.70 60.60 -10.11
N LEU A 1071 -6.86 60.27 -8.83
CA LEU A 1071 -7.61 59.07 -8.40
C LEU A 1071 -8.97 59.45 -7.85
N ASN A 1072 -9.99 58.73 -8.30
CA ASN A 1072 -11.35 58.80 -7.76
C ASN A 1072 -11.47 57.83 -6.57
N LEU A 1073 -11.36 58.34 -5.35
CA LEU A 1073 -11.21 57.52 -4.15
C LEU A 1073 -12.40 57.67 -3.21
N ASN A 1074 -12.90 56.53 -2.74
CA ASN A 1074 -13.86 56.51 -1.65
C ASN A 1074 -13.18 56.89 -0.34
N ILE A 1075 -13.85 57.69 0.48
CA ILE A 1075 -13.32 58.24 1.73
C ILE A 1075 -14.13 57.72 2.92
N SER A 1076 -13.50 57.66 4.09
CA SER A 1076 -14.21 57.32 5.33
C SER A 1076 -14.01 58.40 6.39
N HIS A 1077 -15.13 58.91 6.92
CA HIS A 1077 -15.13 59.80 8.08
C HIS A 1077 -15.13 59.04 9.43
N LYS A 1078 -15.26 57.71 9.41
CA LYS A 1078 -15.23 56.88 10.62
C LYS A 1078 -13.79 56.70 11.09
N SER A 1079 -13.50 57.23 12.28
CA SER A 1079 -12.33 56.86 13.07
C SER A 1079 -12.28 55.33 13.25
N ILE A 1080 -11.10 54.72 13.14
CA ILE A 1080 -10.83 53.25 13.25
C ILE A 1080 -11.13 52.70 14.68
N THR A 1081 -11.97 53.35 15.49
CA THR A 1081 -12.03 53.14 16.95
C THR A 1081 -13.03 52.09 17.44
N GLU A 1082 -13.52 51.17 16.61
CA GLU A 1082 -14.40 50.08 17.10
C GLU A 1082 -14.01 48.66 16.68
N LYS A 1083 -13.03 48.46 15.79
CA LYS A 1083 -12.47 47.13 15.47
C LYS A 1083 -11.12 46.81 16.15
N TYR A 1084 -10.51 47.79 16.84
CA TYR A 1084 -9.22 47.64 17.56
C TYR A 1084 -9.29 48.06 19.04
N LYS A 1085 -10.38 47.70 19.74
CA LYS A 1085 -10.59 48.08 21.16
C LYS A 1085 -10.37 46.94 22.18
N VAL A 1086 -9.64 45.87 21.83
CA VAL A 1086 -9.35 44.76 22.76
C VAL A 1086 -7.86 44.64 23.17
N VAL A 1087 -6.91 45.36 22.56
CA VAL A 1087 -5.47 45.17 22.90
C VAL A 1087 -4.73 46.42 23.40
N SER A 1088 -5.35 47.60 23.40
CA SER A 1088 -4.70 48.84 23.83
C SER A 1088 -5.41 49.49 25.02
N LYS A 1089 -5.33 48.84 26.19
CA LYS A 1089 -5.60 49.50 27.48
C LYS A 1089 -4.68 49.02 28.60
N THR A 1090 -3.40 48.88 28.30
CA THR A 1090 -2.27 48.80 29.23
C THR A 1090 -1.06 48.76 28.28
N ILE A 1091 -0.26 49.78 28.05
CA ILE A 1091 0.53 50.55 28.99
C ILE A 1091 1.04 51.78 28.21
N ALA A 1092 0.76 52.97 28.71
CA ALA A 1092 1.60 54.14 28.48
C ALA A 1092 1.77 54.79 29.85
N ALA A 1093 2.78 54.34 30.59
CA ALA A 1093 3.41 55.10 31.66
C ALA A 1093 4.77 54.45 31.97
N GLU A 1094 5.80 55.24 31.72
CA GLU A 1094 7.07 55.28 32.47
C GLU A 1094 8.04 54.09 32.36
N LEU A 1095 9.20 54.39 31.76
CA LEU A 1095 10.47 53.78 32.11
C LEU A 1095 10.69 53.90 33.63
N PRO A 1096 11.13 52.81 34.28
CA PRO A 1096 12.38 52.93 34.99
C PRO A 1096 13.35 51.78 34.69
N ALA A 1097 14.58 52.04 35.11
CA ALA A 1097 15.81 51.33 34.79
C ALA A 1097 15.92 49.91 35.34
N SER A 1098 16.83 49.16 34.70
CA SER A 1098 17.68 48.08 35.22
C SER A 1098 17.07 47.03 36.16
N GLU A 1099 17.10 45.77 35.72
CA GLU A 1099 17.80 44.69 36.45
C GLU A 1099 18.00 43.45 35.57
N LYS A 1100 19.08 42.71 35.83
CA LYS A 1100 19.56 41.55 35.07
C LYS A 1100 18.70 40.31 35.40
N GLU A 1101 18.19 39.59 34.40
CA GLU A 1101 17.70 38.22 34.56
C GLU A 1101 18.30 37.26 33.52
N GLU A 1102 18.67 36.07 33.96
CA GLU A 1102 19.35 35.02 33.20
C GLU A 1102 18.44 34.46 32.08
N GLN A 1103 18.91 34.52 30.82
CA GLN A 1103 18.15 34.07 29.64
C GLN A 1103 17.95 32.53 29.63
N LYS A 1104 16.70 32.09 29.74
CA LYS A 1104 16.22 30.71 29.53
C LYS A 1104 16.60 30.23 28.12
N LYS A 1105 17.09 28.98 27.99
CA LYS A 1105 17.41 28.37 26.68
C LYS A 1105 16.13 27.98 25.94
N VAL A 1106 16.04 28.35 24.67
CA VAL A 1106 14.87 28.11 23.79
C VAL A 1106 15.21 27.04 22.76
N SER A 1107 14.39 26.03 22.59
CA SER A 1107 14.58 24.93 21.63
C SER A 1107 13.74 25.13 20.37
N VAL A 1108 14.35 25.12 19.19
CA VAL A 1108 13.67 25.33 17.91
C VAL A 1108 13.93 24.14 16.99
N LEU A 1109 12.87 23.55 16.44
CA LEU A 1109 12.94 22.49 15.44
C LEU A 1109 12.71 23.08 14.03
N ILE A 1110 13.61 22.79 13.09
CA ILE A 1110 13.52 23.24 11.70
C ILE A 1110 13.34 22.01 10.81
N VAL A 1111 12.27 22.01 10.01
CA VAL A 1111 11.91 20.92 9.10
C VAL A 1111 11.84 21.46 7.67
N GLU A 1112 12.86 21.15 6.86
CA GLU A 1112 13.01 21.64 5.48
C GLU A 1112 13.89 20.64 4.69
N ASP A 1113 13.47 20.30 3.47
CA ASP A 1113 14.15 19.32 2.61
C ASP A 1113 15.32 19.95 1.82
N ASN A 1114 15.20 21.23 1.47
CA ASN A 1114 16.26 21.96 0.80
C ASN A 1114 17.37 22.39 1.78
N LYS A 1115 18.54 21.75 1.64
CA LYS A 1115 19.71 22.00 2.49
C LYS A 1115 20.17 23.46 2.53
N VAL A 1116 19.95 24.23 1.47
CA VAL A 1116 20.30 25.67 1.42
C VAL A 1116 19.34 26.48 2.29
N ASN A 1117 18.03 26.25 2.16
CA ASN A 1117 17.02 26.92 2.98
C ASN A 1117 17.14 26.52 4.46
N MET A 1118 17.38 25.23 4.72
CA MET A 1118 17.60 24.71 6.07
C MET A 1118 18.82 25.37 6.72
N LEU A 1119 19.94 25.49 5.98
CA LEU A 1119 21.14 26.18 6.46
C LEU A 1119 20.89 27.68 6.70
N LEU A 1120 20.13 28.34 5.82
CA LEU A 1120 19.76 29.75 5.98
C LEU A 1120 18.90 29.99 7.22
N LEU A 1121 17.81 29.24 7.39
CA LEU A 1121 16.92 29.29 8.57
C LEU A 1121 17.70 29.03 9.86
N LYS A 1122 18.50 27.96 9.90
CA LYS A 1122 19.37 27.62 11.03
C LYS A 1122 20.32 28.75 11.37
N THR A 1123 20.95 29.36 10.37
CA THR A 1123 21.91 30.45 10.56
C THR A 1123 21.22 31.71 11.07
N ILE A 1124 20.02 32.04 10.56
CA ILE A 1124 19.21 33.15 11.04
C ILE A 1124 18.84 32.94 12.51
N VAL A 1125 18.28 31.77 12.87
CA VAL A 1125 17.86 31.46 14.25
C VAL A 1125 19.04 31.51 15.23
N LYS A 1126 20.20 30.97 14.85
CA LYS A 1126 21.41 31.00 15.69
C LYS A 1126 22.02 32.39 15.86
N ASN A 1127 21.84 33.29 14.89
CA ASN A 1127 22.40 34.65 14.91
C ASN A 1127 21.48 35.69 15.58
N LEU A 1128 20.34 35.27 16.11
CA LEU A 1128 19.52 36.10 16.98
C LEU A 1128 20.07 36.00 18.42
N ASN A 1129 20.08 37.10 19.18
CA ASN A 1129 20.64 37.17 20.55
C ASN A 1129 19.78 36.42 21.61
N ILE A 1130 19.14 35.32 21.20
CA ILE A 1130 18.32 34.43 22.02
C ILE A 1130 19.15 33.15 22.21
N ASN A 1131 19.26 32.66 23.44
CA ASN A 1131 20.04 31.46 23.77
C ASN A 1131 19.34 30.20 23.21
N THR A 1132 19.46 29.94 21.90
CA THR A 1132 18.68 28.91 21.19
C THR A 1132 19.44 27.59 20.98
N VAL A 1133 18.72 26.46 21.04
CA VAL A 1133 19.19 25.14 20.62
C VAL A 1133 18.37 24.71 19.40
N VAL A 1134 19.03 24.53 18.26
CA VAL A 1134 18.38 24.21 16.99
C VAL A 1134 18.49 22.72 16.69
N PHE A 1135 17.36 22.10 16.35
CA PHE A 1135 17.25 20.73 15.87
C PHE A 1135 16.77 20.73 14.42
N GLU A 1136 17.23 19.76 13.62
CA GLU A 1136 16.99 19.69 12.17
C GLU A 1136 16.36 18.34 11.79
N CYS A 1137 15.39 18.38 10.89
CA CYS A 1137 14.79 17.20 10.25
C CYS A 1137 14.65 17.47 8.75
N GLU A 1138 14.97 16.48 7.90
CA GLU A 1138 14.93 16.66 6.44
C GLU A 1138 13.53 16.39 5.84
N ASN A 1139 12.57 15.90 6.64
CA ASN A 1139 11.21 15.62 6.21
C ASN A 1139 10.22 15.58 7.40
N GLY A 1140 8.92 15.61 7.09
CA GLY A 1140 7.85 15.62 8.08
C GLY A 1140 7.75 14.37 8.97
N TYR A 1141 8.17 13.19 8.48
CA TYR A 1141 8.10 11.94 9.24
C TYR A 1141 9.16 11.89 10.36
N GLU A 1142 10.37 12.38 10.10
CA GLU A 1142 11.41 12.53 11.11
C GLU A 1142 10.99 13.51 12.20
N ALA A 1143 10.37 14.63 11.82
CA ALA A 1143 9.88 15.62 12.75
C ALA A 1143 8.84 15.03 13.72
N VAL A 1144 7.90 14.22 13.22
CA VAL A 1144 6.90 13.52 14.05
C VAL A 1144 7.56 12.55 15.05
N LYS A 1145 8.60 11.80 14.64
CA LYS A 1145 9.32 10.87 15.53
C LYS A 1145 10.12 11.57 16.63
N GLN A 1146 10.68 12.75 16.33
CA GLN A 1146 11.55 13.44 17.25
C GLN A 1146 10.83 14.43 18.16
N ILE A 1147 9.58 14.81 17.85
CA ILE A 1147 8.86 15.85 18.61
C ILE A 1147 8.73 15.55 20.11
N GLU A 1148 8.48 14.29 20.50
CA GLU A 1148 8.33 13.89 21.92
C GLU A 1148 9.67 13.77 22.66
N ASN A 1149 10.76 13.52 21.91
CA ASN A 1149 12.10 13.43 22.48
C ASN A 1149 12.73 14.81 22.64
N ILE A 1150 12.46 15.73 21.72
CA ILE A 1150 13.03 17.09 21.69
C ILE A 1150 12.20 18.06 22.53
N ASN A 1151 10.87 17.93 22.50
CA ASN A 1151 9.92 18.90 23.08
C ASN A 1151 10.25 20.36 22.71
N PRO A 1152 10.27 20.71 21.41
CA PRO A 1152 10.71 22.03 20.98
C PRO A 1152 9.72 23.11 21.42
N ASP A 1153 10.24 24.29 21.75
CA ASP A 1153 9.44 25.48 22.06
C ASP A 1153 8.81 26.10 20.81
N LEU A 1154 9.36 25.84 19.61
CA LEU A 1154 8.81 26.27 18.32
C LEU A 1154 9.26 25.36 17.16
N VAL A 1155 8.40 25.15 16.16
CA VAL A 1155 8.71 24.42 14.93
C VAL A 1155 8.57 25.32 13.71
N PHE A 1156 9.60 25.40 12.87
CA PHE A 1156 9.49 25.88 11.49
C PHE A 1156 9.29 24.67 10.57
N MET A 1157 8.18 24.66 9.82
CA MET A 1157 7.75 23.52 9.01
C MET A 1157 7.55 23.93 7.56
N ASP A 1158 8.38 23.41 6.64
CA ASP A 1158 8.10 23.56 5.22
C ASP A 1158 6.82 22.80 4.84
N VAL A 1159 6.02 23.41 3.97
CA VAL A 1159 4.73 22.86 3.54
C VAL A 1159 4.93 21.77 2.49
N GLN A 1160 5.85 21.97 1.56
CA GLN A 1160 6.07 21.08 0.43
C GLN A 1160 7.37 20.29 0.60
N MET A 1161 7.25 19.10 1.20
CA MET A 1161 8.38 18.20 1.45
C MET A 1161 8.06 16.76 1.02
N PRO A 1162 9.07 15.96 0.61
CA PRO A 1162 8.90 14.54 0.27
C PRO A 1162 8.64 13.66 1.50
N ILE A 1163 8.16 12.43 1.27
CA ILE A 1163 7.83 11.39 2.27
C ILE A 1163 6.60 11.73 3.12
N MET A 1164 6.55 12.89 3.76
CA MET A 1164 5.40 13.41 4.50
C MET A 1164 5.40 14.94 4.40
N ASN A 1165 4.34 15.49 3.81
CA ASN A 1165 4.21 16.94 3.62
C ASN A 1165 3.93 17.67 4.94
N GLY A 1166 4.15 18.98 4.98
CA GLY A 1166 4.04 19.77 6.21
C GLY A 1166 2.64 19.79 6.82
N TYR A 1167 1.59 19.66 6.00
CA TYR A 1167 0.21 19.58 6.48
C TYR A 1167 -0.06 18.26 7.23
N GLU A 1168 0.37 17.14 6.67
CA GLU A 1168 0.24 15.80 7.27
C GLU A 1168 1.09 15.69 8.54
N ALA A 1169 2.34 16.17 8.49
CA ALA A 1169 3.24 16.19 9.63
C ALA A 1169 2.66 17.01 10.80
N THR A 1170 2.06 18.17 10.50
CA THR A 1170 1.41 19.01 11.52
C THR A 1170 0.26 18.27 12.21
N LYS A 1171 -0.63 17.62 11.45
CA LYS A 1171 -1.75 16.84 12.03
C LYS A 1171 -1.26 15.69 12.91
N ALA A 1172 -0.20 15.00 12.48
CA ALA A 1172 0.42 13.94 13.24
C ALA A 1172 1.08 14.47 14.54
N ILE A 1173 1.83 15.57 14.47
CA ILE A 1173 2.45 16.23 15.63
C ILE A 1173 1.39 16.67 16.64
N ARG A 1174 0.27 17.26 16.18
CA ARG A 1174 -0.84 17.70 17.06
C ARG A 1174 -1.51 16.56 17.83
N SER A 1175 -1.33 15.32 17.39
CA SER A 1175 -1.86 14.12 18.04
C SER A 1175 -0.95 13.57 19.15
N THR A 1176 0.29 14.09 19.29
CA THR A 1176 1.24 13.70 20.33
C THR A 1176 1.06 14.54 21.60
N ALA A 1177 1.49 14.02 22.76
CA ALA A 1177 1.35 14.73 24.03
C ALA A 1177 2.16 16.03 24.07
N SER A 1178 3.38 16.01 23.53
CA SER A 1178 4.27 17.17 23.45
C SER A 1178 3.94 18.13 22.32
N GLY A 1179 3.36 17.65 21.22
CA GLY A 1179 3.09 18.46 20.03
C GLY A 1179 1.71 19.14 20.01
N LYS A 1180 0.87 18.96 21.03
CA LYS A 1180 -0.49 19.54 21.07
C LYS A 1180 -0.48 21.07 21.09
N ASP A 1181 0.40 21.67 21.88
CA ASP A 1181 0.41 23.12 22.14
C ASP A 1181 1.66 23.84 21.58
N VAL A 1182 2.59 23.11 20.95
CA VAL A 1182 3.81 23.68 20.39
C VAL A 1182 3.50 24.58 19.18
N PRO A 1183 3.97 25.83 19.12
CA PRO A 1183 3.82 26.68 17.95
C PRO A 1183 4.47 26.06 16.70
N ILE A 1184 3.67 25.86 15.64
CA ILE A 1184 4.15 25.39 14.32
C ILE A 1184 3.95 26.51 13.31
N ILE A 1185 5.05 27.00 12.74
CA ILE A 1185 5.09 28.10 11.78
C ILE A 1185 5.39 27.54 10.39
N ALA A 1186 4.45 27.70 9.47
CA ALA A 1186 4.60 27.23 8.09
C ALA A 1186 5.68 28.04 7.36
N VAL A 1187 6.51 27.39 6.56
CA VAL A 1187 7.41 28.05 5.60
C VAL A 1187 6.92 27.67 4.20
N THR A 1188 6.37 28.61 3.43
CA THR A 1188 5.73 28.30 2.12
C THR A 1188 6.13 29.29 1.02
N ALA A 1189 6.09 28.86 -0.24
CA ALA A 1189 6.35 29.68 -1.42
C ALA A 1189 5.18 30.61 -1.81
N GLY A 1190 3.95 30.33 -1.38
CA GLY A 1190 2.79 31.17 -1.71
C GLY A 1190 2.43 32.15 -0.60
N ALA A 1191 2.26 33.41 -0.99
CA ALA A 1191 1.78 34.49 -0.12
C ALA A 1191 0.25 34.69 -0.22
N GLU A 1192 -0.46 33.82 -0.95
CA GLU A 1192 -1.89 33.94 -1.23
C GLU A 1192 -2.75 33.47 -0.03
N ILE A 1193 -3.88 34.15 0.17
CA ILE A 1193 -4.80 33.94 1.31
C ILE A 1193 -5.30 32.48 1.38
N ASP A 1194 -5.47 31.81 0.25
CA ASP A 1194 -5.93 30.43 0.19
C ASP A 1194 -4.91 29.42 0.74
N GLU A 1195 -3.61 29.66 0.54
CA GLU A 1195 -2.57 28.80 1.09
C GLU A 1195 -2.38 29.02 2.59
N ARG A 1196 -2.51 30.27 3.03
CA ARG A 1196 -2.59 30.64 4.46
C ARG A 1196 -3.76 29.92 5.16
N ASN A 1197 -4.95 29.94 4.55
CA ASN A 1197 -6.13 29.27 5.10
C ASN A 1197 -5.93 27.75 5.22
N LYS A 1198 -5.27 27.13 4.23
CA LYS A 1198 -4.90 25.71 4.27
C LYS A 1198 -3.94 25.39 5.42
N CYS A 1199 -2.90 26.20 5.62
CA CYS A 1199 -1.94 26.04 6.73
C CYS A 1199 -2.62 26.08 8.10
N LEU A 1200 -3.46 27.10 8.33
CA LEU A 1200 -4.19 27.24 9.60
C LEU A 1200 -5.18 26.09 9.82
N SER A 1201 -5.89 25.66 8.77
CA SER A 1201 -6.84 24.53 8.85
C SER A 1201 -6.16 23.19 9.17
N ALA A 1202 -4.88 23.03 8.84
CA ALA A 1202 -4.10 21.84 9.16
C ALA A 1202 -3.59 21.81 10.62
N GLY A 1203 -3.75 22.91 11.37
CA GLY A 1203 -3.33 23.03 12.77
C GLY A 1203 -2.02 23.80 12.99
N MET A 1204 -1.52 24.50 11.97
CA MET A 1204 -0.37 25.43 12.09
C MET A 1204 -0.81 26.75 12.73
N ASN A 1205 0.10 27.45 13.40
CA ASN A 1205 -0.17 28.67 14.17
C ASN A 1205 0.09 29.95 13.38
N ASP A 1206 1.06 29.93 12.47
CA ASP A 1206 1.44 31.09 11.66
C ASP A 1206 2.16 30.64 10.37
N TYR A 1207 2.58 31.59 9.55
CA TYR A 1207 3.28 31.32 8.30
C TYR A 1207 4.35 32.37 7.98
N ILE A 1208 5.37 31.96 7.23
CA ILE A 1208 6.43 32.78 6.65
C ILE A 1208 6.52 32.44 5.16
N SER A 1209 6.45 33.47 4.31
CA SER A 1209 6.63 33.33 2.86
C SER A 1209 8.10 33.22 2.48
N LYS A 1210 8.46 32.31 1.58
CA LYS A 1210 9.78 32.25 0.93
C LYS A 1210 9.88 33.44 -0.07
N PRO A 1211 10.97 34.23 -0.11
CA PRO A 1211 12.27 33.99 0.55
C PRO A 1211 12.25 34.20 2.06
N ILE A 1212 12.98 33.34 2.78
CA ILE A 1212 13.17 33.44 4.22
C ILE A 1212 14.04 34.66 4.51
N ILE A 1213 13.45 35.68 5.12
CA ILE A 1213 14.15 36.92 5.50
C ILE A 1213 14.24 36.98 7.02
N ARG A 1214 15.41 37.37 7.55
CA ARG A 1214 15.67 37.45 9.00
C ARG A 1214 14.57 38.15 9.79
N GLY A 1215 14.07 39.30 9.32
CA GLY A 1215 13.04 40.08 10.03
C GLY A 1215 11.74 39.30 10.28
N THR A 1216 11.29 38.51 9.29
CA THR A 1216 10.07 37.69 9.42
C THR A 1216 10.25 36.53 10.39
N VAL A 1217 11.44 35.93 10.42
CA VAL A 1217 11.80 34.86 11.37
C VAL A 1217 11.92 35.43 12.79
N GLU A 1218 12.49 36.63 12.95
CA GLU A 1218 12.63 37.34 14.22
C GLU A 1218 11.26 37.78 14.79
N GLU A 1219 10.35 38.26 13.93
CA GLU A 1219 8.97 38.56 14.31
C GLU A 1219 8.21 37.30 14.73
N ALA A 1220 8.34 36.19 14.00
CA ALA A 1220 7.70 34.92 14.37
C ALA A 1220 8.24 34.39 15.71
N LEU A 1221 9.56 34.41 15.92
CA LEU A 1221 10.17 33.97 17.18
C LEU A 1221 9.73 34.87 18.35
N SER A 1222 9.76 36.19 18.20
CA SER A 1222 9.35 37.13 19.27
C SER A 1222 7.85 37.08 19.57
N LYS A 1223 7.02 36.73 18.60
CA LYS A 1223 5.57 36.58 18.77
C LYS A 1223 5.18 35.29 19.50
N TRP A 1224 5.88 34.19 19.21
CA TRP A 1224 5.48 32.85 19.66
C TRP A 1224 6.32 32.27 20.80
N ILE A 1225 7.50 32.82 21.07
CA ILE A 1225 8.34 32.48 22.22
C ILE A 1225 8.27 33.64 23.22
N LYS A 1226 7.76 33.38 24.42
CA LYS A 1226 7.60 34.38 25.50
C LYS A 1226 8.78 34.40 26.46
#